data_AF-A0A7X7WGK7-F1
#
_entry.id   AF-A0A7X7WGK7-F1
#
_cell.length_a   1.000
_cell.length_b   1.000
_cell.length_c   1.000
_cell.angle_alpha   90.00
_cell.angle_beta   90.00
_cell.angle_gamma   90.00
#
_symmetry.space_group_name_H-M   'P 1'
#
loop_
_entity.id
_entity.type
_entity.pdbx_description
1 polymer ?
#
loop_
_entity_poly.entity_id
_entity_poly.type
_entity_poly.pdbx_seq_one_letter_code
_entity_poly.pdbx_strand_id
1 'polypeptide(L)'
;MAYAGAIDGIISGLDTTKIIETMLKIDQQKISTYETKQTEQTNKLTSWQSINALLLAFKTQASLLANDKLWYAKSVVSSDEDIMTATSSTDASAGEYYFSVQQLATNNQIASQGFNLTSQSIGTGTFQIKLGSGATTNITIDSSNNTLSGLKDAINNANAGVTATIISDGSETNQYRMILTAKEPGLKNQISVTANLSGGIAPDFSTPQFDTVEKLAFSGNSTSNPLLSPGVTYTGAVNKTYTFTVGGTGLQTVGTGTITIDWTDGTNSGSFEVTAADTNIALTGPGADGLSLQFSQGTLNAGDTFQVQAFAPTIQKAQNAIVRLGTSDSGSSPITISSSTNTISDIIQGVTLNLKSVTDANEKVKISVSADYSQIKSQINSFVSKFNDYQKFVDEQFSYEEGGTAGVLLGDGSLLNMHNDIRASLTTALTNRSGSMRMLSQAGIKFDSSGKLTFDESIFNEKIEKNFSDLVKLFKSDGTSDKSYIEYVSSTAATKVSSEGYAVDITKAAARGYYRGVMINNPSVSNLTIDSSNNKLKVKINNTISELITLDSKIYSSGTELAQDIEDAINGDSKLGSLGVDVEWMDNGDTGYLIIYTQAYGSKESVTIESDTQATAHSVLGLTGGVAQAGADVEGTINGEPAKGVGQILTGNSGNKTTDGLKLRITATPDQIVSGAEGTIYFNKGIAALIDDKLSRYTDSYNGIIKVRTDSLQKTIDRIASQIDEMEAAQERKKASLYEQFQAMESALAELQATQQELTAYFGTTYSSASKSGSSS
;
A
#
# COMPACT_ATOMS: atom_id res chain seq x y z
N MET A 1 51.82 -32.04 18.64
CA MET A 1 53.15 -32.16 19.28
C MET A 1 54.10 -31.27 18.50
N ALA A 2 54.74 -30.31 19.16
CA ALA A 2 55.70 -29.41 18.52
C ALA A 2 56.93 -30.20 18.11
N TYR A 3 57.18 -30.33 16.80
CA TYR A 3 58.37 -30.96 16.26
C TYR A 3 59.53 -29.96 16.41
N ALA A 4 60.28 -30.09 17.51
CA ALA A 4 61.44 -29.25 17.79
C ALA A 4 62.69 -29.82 17.09
N GLY A 5 63.30 -29.00 16.23
CA GLY A 5 64.67 -29.15 15.76
C GLY A 5 64.81 -29.67 14.32
N ALA A 6 65.23 -28.78 13.41
CA ALA A 6 65.85 -29.19 12.16
C ALA A 6 67.08 -30.05 12.49
N ILE A 7 67.14 -31.28 11.97
CA ILE A 7 68.29 -32.18 12.10
C ILE A 7 69.20 -31.87 10.92
N ASP A 8 69.85 -30.72 10.92
CA ASP A 8 70.71 -30.35 9.80
C ASP A 8 72.07 -31.04 9.97
N GLY A 9 72.07 -32.36 9.71
CA GLY A 9 73.23 -33.24 9.50
C GLY A 9 74.45 -32.94 10.37
N ILE A 10 74.29 -32.79 11.69
CA ILE A 10 75.37 -32.34 12.58
C ILE A 10 76.56 -33.34 12.54
N ILE A 11 76.29 -34.62 12.29
CA ILE A 11 77.29 -35.70 12.29
C ILE A 11 77.62 -36.18 10.87
N SER A 12 76.63 -36.23 9.97
CA SER A 12 76.79 -36.70 8.59
C SER A 12 77.19 -35.62 7.57
N GLY A 13 76.95 -34.34 7.86
CA GLY A 13 77.09 -33.22 6.93
C GLY A 13 76.00 -33.15 5.84
N LEU A 14 74.93 -33.96 5.93
CA LEU A 14 73.84 -34.00 4.96
C LEU A 14 72.72 -33.00 5.31
N ASP A 15 72.26 -32.25 4.31
CA ASP A 15 71.04 -31.42 4.41
C ASP A 15 69.80 -32.34 4.32
N THR A 16 69.48 -32.99 5.44
CA THR A 16 68.39 -33.96 5.53
C THR A 16 67.04 -33.31 5.21
N THR A 17 66.89 -32.01 5.51
CA THR A 17 65.69 -31.23 5.19
C THR A 17 65.46 -31.17 3.68
N LYS A 18 66.47 -30.78 2.88
CA LYS A 18 66.36 -30.76 1.41
C LYS A 18 66.12 -32.15 0.81
N ILE A 19 66.66 -33.20 1.42
CA ILE A 19 66.45 -34.58 0.95
C ILE A 19 65.01 -35.01 1.19
N ILE A 20 64.47 -34.78 2.39
CA ILE A 20 63.06 -35.06 2.73
C ILE A 20 62.14 -34.26 1.80
N GLU A 21 62.39 -32.97 1.62
CA GLU A 21 61.61 -32.13 0.69
C GLU A 21 61.66 -32.68 -0.73
N THR A 22 62.83 -33.08 -1.22
CA THR A 22 62.97 -33.68 -2.56
C THR A 22 62.22 -35.00 -2.70
N MET A 23 62.18 -35.83 -1.65
CA MET A 23 61.43 -37.09 -1.63
C MET A 23 59.90 -36.89 -1.60
N LEU A 24 59.43 -35.74 -1.12
CA LEU A 24 58.00 -35.40 -1.06
C LEU A 24 57.50 -34.70 -2.34
N LYS A 25 58.38 -34.27 -3.26
CA LYS A 25 57.99 -33.53 -4.49
C LYS A 25 56.94 -34.23 -5.35
N ILE A 26 56.98 -35.55 -5.47
CA ILE A 26 55.98 -36.32 -6.25
C ILE A 26 54.59 -36.23 -5.62
N ASP A 27 54.52 -36.28 -4.29
CA ASP A 27 53.25 -36.20 -3.57
C ASP A 27 52.70 -34.76 -3.61
N GLN A 28 53.57 -33.74 -3.52
CA GLN A 28 53.21 -32.33 -3.74
C GLN A 28 52.68 -32.07 -5.15
N GLN A 29 53.29 -32.65 -6.18
CA GLN A 29 52.84 -32.50 -7.57
C GLN A 29 51.45 -33.10 -7.78
N LYS A 30 51.15 -34.24 -7.13
CA LYS A 30 49.81 -34.84 -7.17
C LYS A 30 48.78 -33.96 -6.48
N ILE A 31 49.06 -33.47 -5.27
CA ILE A 31 48.18 -32.53 -4.55
C ILE A 31 47.89 -31.30 -5.43
N SER A 32 48.92 -30.67 -5.97
CA SER A 32 48.79 -29.51 -6.87
C SER A 32 47.94 -29.81 -8.12
N THR A 33 48.03 -31.02 -8.67
CA THR A 33 47.16 -31.46 -9.78
C THR A 33 45.70 -31.54 -9.36
N TYR A 34 45.41 -32.03 -8.16
CA TYR A 34 44.04 -32.10 -7.64
C TYR A 34 43.51 -30.72 -7.22
N GLU A 35 44.34 -29.85 -6.65
CA GLU A 35 43.99 -28.43 -6.39
C GLU A 35 43.63 -27.69 -7.69
N THR A 36 44.39 -27.93 -8.76
CA THR A 36 44.10 -27.39 -10.09
C THR A 36 42.75 -27.89 -10.60
N LYS A 37 42.46 -29.20 -10.46
CA LYS A 37 41.16 -29.77 -10.83
C LYS A 37 40.03 -29.20 -9.98
N GLN A 38 40.24 -29.02 -8.67
CA GLN A 38 39.26 -28.43 -7.76
C GLN A 38 38.92 -27.01 -8.23
N THR A 39 39.94 -26.20 -8.50
CA THR A 39 39.80 -24.83 -9.02
C THR A 39 39.02 -24.81 -10.32
N GLU A 40 39.30 -25.74 -11.26
CA GLU A 40 38.55 -25.86 -12.51
C GLU A 40 37.05 -26.15 -12.26
N GLN A 41 36.72 -27.07 -11.37
CA GLN A 41 35.31 -27.37 -11.04
C GLN A 41 34.63 -26.21 -10.31
N THR A 42 35.32 -25.52 -9.41
CA THR A 42 34.82 -24.32 -8.71
C THR A 42 34.53 -23.18 -9.69
N ASN A 43 35.39 -22.98 -10.69
CA ASN A 43 35.14 -22.01 -11.76
C ASN A 43 33.91 -22.38 -12.57
N LYS A 44 33.74 -23.66 -12.93
CA LYS A 44 32.51 -24.14 -13.63
C LYS A 44 31.26 -23.92 -12.79
N LEU A 45 31.31 -24.23 -11.50
CA LEU A 45 30.20 -24.01 -10.57
C LEU A 45 29.80 -22.52 -10.53
N THR A 46 30.79 -21.64 -10.41
CA THR A 46 30.59 -20.19 -10.40
C THR A 46 29.99 -19.69 -11.72
N SER A 47 30.46 -20.19 -12.87
CA SER A 47 29.88 -19.86 -14.18
C SER A 47 28.42 -20.29 -14.29
N TRP A 48 28.06 -21.50 -13.83
CA TRP A 48 26.67 -21.96 -13.81
C TRP A 48 25.77 -21.15 -12.86
N GLN A 49 26.30 -20.72 -11.72
CA GLN A 49 25.58 -19.83 -10.79
C GLN A 49 25.34 -18.44 -11.41
N SER A 50 26.32 -17.89 -12.13
CA SER A 50 26.18 -16.63 -12.88
C SER A 50 25.12 -16.76 -13.99
N ILE A 51 25.12 -17.87 -14.73
CA ILE A 51 24.06 -18.16 -15.72
C ILE A 51 22.69 -18.21 -15.05
N ASN A 52 22.57 -18.88 -13.90
CA ASN A 52 21.30 -18.95 -13.17
C ASN A 52 20.80 -17.55 -12.79
N ALA A 53 21.68 -16.69 -12.27
CA ALA A 53 21.33 -15.32 -11.90
C ALA A 53 20.88 -14.49 -13.11
N LEU A 54 21.57 -14.60 -14.25
CA LEU A 54 21.20 -13.92 -15.49
C LEU A 54 19.85 -14.40 -16.04
N LEU A 55 19.60 -15.71 -16.01
CA LEU A 55 18.32 -16.28 -16.45
C LEU A 55 17.17 -15.92 -15.51
N LEU A 56 17.40 -15.84 -14.20
CA LEU A 56 16.40 -15.35 -13.25
C LEU A 56 16.05 -13.87 -13.49
N ALA A 57 17.06 -13.04 -13.79
CA ALA A 57 16.84 -11.64 -14.16
C ALA A 57 16.04 -11.53 -15.46
N PHE A 58 16.35 -12.35 -16.47
CA PHE A 58 15.61 -12.39 -17.73
C PHE A 58 14.17 -12.90 -17.55
N LYS A 59 14.00 -13.97 -16.77
CA LYS A 59 12.69 -14.52 -16.38
C LYS A 59 11.80 -13.46 -15.73
N THR A 60 12.36 -12.67 -14.81
CA THR A 60 11.61 -11.59 -14.15
C THR A 60 11.03 -10.60 -15.16
N GLN A 61 11.82 -10.19 -16.16
CA GLN A 61 11.34 -9.29 -17.22
C GLN A 61 10.28 -9.94 -18.11
N ALA A 62 10.45 -11.23 -18.44
CA ALA A 62 9.43 -11.99 -19.19
C ALA A 62 8.10 -12.07 -18.42
N SER A 63 8.16 -12.31 -17.10
CA SER A 63 6.97 -12.38 -16.25
C SER A 63 6.24 -11.03 -16.14
N LEU A 64 6.98 -9.92 -16.06
CA LEU A 64 6.39 -8.57 -16.07
C LEU A 64 5.66 -8.28 -17.37
N LEU A 65 6.24 -8.64 -18.52
CA LEU A 65 5.59 -8.49 -19.84
C LEU A 65 4.39 -9.43 -20.02
N ALA A 66 4.35 -10.56 -19.31
CA ALA A 66 3.19 -11.45 -19.29
C ALA A 66 2.02 -10.92 -18.41
N ASN A 67 2.25 -9.89 -17.60
CA ASN A 67 1.27 -9.35 -16.66
C ASN A 67 0.29 -8.37 -17.33
N ASP A 68 -1.01 -8.55 -17.09
CA ASP A 68 -2.07 -7.73 -17.69
C ASP A 68 -2.04 -6.26 -17.29
N LYS A 69 -1.73 -5.98 -16.03
CA LYS A 69 -1.77 -4.62 -15.47
C LYS A 69 -0.78 -3.68 -16.17
N LEU A 70 0.32 -4.22 -16.69
CA LEU A 70 1.31 -3.43 -17.43
C LEU A 70 0.74 -2.86 -18.74
N TRP A 71 -0.09 -3.65 -19.44
CA TRP A 71 -0.58 -3.28 -20.78
C TRP A 71 -1.76 -2.32 -20.71
N TYR A 72 -2.59 -2.42 -19.68
CA TYR A 72 -3.77 -1.57 -19.52
C TYR A 72 -3.57 -0.44 -18.50
N ALA A 73 -2.31 -0.12 -18.19
CA ALA A 73 -1.95 1.00 -17.35
C ALA A 73 -2.51 2.31 -17.91
N LYS A 74 -2.96 3.17 -16.99
CA LYS A 74 -3.50 4.49 -17.30
C LYS A 74 -2.56 5.54 -16.75
N SER A 75 -2.33 6.59 -17.54
CA SER A 75 -1.70 7.82 -17.08
C SER A 75 -2.79 8.84 -16.81
N VAL A 76 -2.57 9.66 -15.78
CA VAL A 76 -3.39 10.83 -15.51
C VAL A 76 -2.48 12.04 -15.34
N VAL A 77 -2.84 13.12 -16.04
CA VAL A 77 -2.08 14.36 -16.02
C VAL A 77 -3.02 15.50 -15.63
N SER A 78 -2.58 16.31 -14.66
CA SER A 78 -3.25 17.57 -14.33
C SER A 78 -2.63 18.71 -15.13
N SER A 79 -3.46 19.64 -15.62
CA SER A 79 -2.95 20.87 -16.22
C SER A 79 -2.36 21.85 -15.20
N ASP A 80 -2.68 21.69 -13.91
CA ASP A 80 -2.20 22.52 -12.81
C ASP A 80 -2.07 21.69 -11.52
N GLU A 81 -0.85 21.25 -11.22
CA GLU A 81 -0.55 20.42 -10.05
C GLU A 81 -0.43 21.21 -8.74
N ASP A 82 -0.38 22.54 -8.79
CA ASP A 82 -0.37 23.40 -7.60
C ASP A 82 -1.79 23.53 -7.03
N ILE A 83 -2.81 23.48 -7.90
CA ILE A 83 -4.22 23.42 -7.49
C ILE A 83 -4.67 22.00 -7.18
N MET A 84 -4.40 21.04 -8.06
CA MET A 84 -4.91 19.69 -7.91
C MET A 84 -4.02 18.66 -8.63
N THR A 85 -3.68 17.57 -7.94
CA THR A 85 -3.07 16.39 -8.57
C THR A 85 -4.08 15.27 -8.71
N ALA A 86 -3.77 14.30 -9.58
CA ALA A 86 -4.60 13.12 -9.78
C ALA A 86 -3.74 11.87 -9.84
N THR A 87 -4.31 10.75 -9.43
CA THR A 87 -3.74 9.41 -9.60
C THR A 87 -4.78 8.48 -10.23
N SER A 88 -4.34 7.53 -11.03
CA SER A 88 -5.22 6.60 -11.75
C SER A 88 -4.91 5.15 -11.44
N SER A 89 -5.95 4.33 -11.41
CA SER A 89 -5.89 2.88 -11.43
C SER A 89 -6.04 2.34 -12.86
N THR A 90 -5.97 1.02 -13.04
CA THR A 90 -6.19 0.35 -14.33
C THR A 90 -7.63 0.52 -14.84
N ASP A 91 -8.57 0.77 -13.94
CA ASP A 91 -10.00 0.90 -14.25
C ASP A 91 -10.37 2.34 -14.63
N ALA A 92 -9.38 3.24 -14.71
CA ALA A 92 -9.63 4.64 -15.02
C ALA A 92 -10.18 4.82 -16.44
N SER A 93 -11.32 5.50 -16.52
CA SER A 93 -11.98 5.84 -17.79
C SER A 93 -11.21 6.94 -18.52
N ALA A 94 -10.73 6.64 -19.72
CA ALA A 94 -9.98 7.59 -20.54
C ALA A 94 -10.87 8.76 -20.97
N GLY A 95 -10.30 9.98 -20.95
CA GLY A 95 -11.03 11.20 -21.27
C GLY A 95 -10.36 12.45 -20.73
N GLU A 96 -10.90 13.60 -21.12
CA GLU A 96 -10.55 14.89 -20.54
C GLU A 96 -11.69 15.38 -19.64
N TYR A 97 -11.35 15.75 -18.42
CA TYR A 97 -12.30 16.20 -17.41
C TYR A 97 -11.86 17.57 -16.91
N TYR A 98 -12.82 18.50 -16.80
CA TYR A 98 -12.53 19.86 -16.35
C TYR A 98 -13.09 20.05 -14.95
N PHE A 99 -12.24 20.52 -14.05
CA PHE A 99 -12.59 20.74 -12.65
C PHE A 99 -12.32 22.19 -12.23
N SER A 100 -13.10 22.66 -11.25
CA SER A 100 -12.76 23.85 -10.47
C SER A 100 -12.96 23.58 -8.98
N VAL A 101 -11.97 23.95 -8.17
CA VAL A 101 -12.00 23.81 -6.71
C VAL A 101 -12.53 25.11 -6.12
N GLN A 102 -13.73 25.06 -5.54
CA GLN A 102 -14.39 26.23 -4.97
C GLN A 102 -14.03 26.43 -3.50
N GLN A 103 -13.77 25.33 -2.80
CA GLN A 103 -13.50 25.34 -1.37
C GLN A 103 -12.71 24.08 -0.98
N LEU A 104 -11.76 24.23 -0.05
CA LEU A 104 -11.07 23.10 0.57
C LEU A 104 -11.76 22.66 1.85
N ALA A 105 -11.67 21.37 2.16
CA ALA A 105 -12.08 20.84 3.44
C ALA A 105 -11.13 21.32 4.55
N THR A 106 -11.68 21.73 5.69
CA THR A 106 -10.93 22.20 6.85
C THR A 106 -11.26 21.39 8.10
N ASN A 107 -10.26 21.18 8.95
CA ASN A 107 -10.43 20.60 10.27
C ASN A 107 -11.16 21.59 11.19
N ASN A 108 -12.05 21.08 12.03
CA ASN A 108 -12.67 21.91 13.06
C ASN A 108 -11.69 22.11 14.21
N GLN A 109 -11.59 23.35 14.68
CA GLN A 109 -10.81 23.70 15.86
C GLN A 109 -11.66 24.55 16.79
N ILE A 110 -11.76 24.11 18.04
CA ILE A 110 -12.46 24.83 19.12
C ILE A 110 -11.54 24.97 20.33
N ALA A 111 -11.72 26.05 21.08
CA ALA A 111 -10.92 26.37 22.26
C ALA A 111 -11.83 26.58 23.49
N SER A 112 -11.30 26.25 24.66
CA SER A 112 -11.98 26.47 25.93
C SER A 112 -11.86 27.93 26.38
N GLN A 113 -12.62 28.30 27.40
CA GLN A 113 -12.30 29.47 28.22
C GLN A 113 -10.86 29.38 28.79
N GLY A 114 -10.35 30.52 29.25
CA GLY A 114 -9.04 30.63 29.86
C GLY A 114 -8.96 30.11 31.29
N PHE A 115 -7.78 29.64 31.68
CA PHE A 115 -7.45 29.09 32.99
C PHE A 115 -6.14 29.67 33.52
N ASN A 116 -6.05 29.90 34.84
CA ASN A 116 -4.84 30.46 35.44
C ASN A 116 -3.65 29.48 35.47
N LEU A 117 -3.93 28.17 35.59
CA LEU A 117 -2.92 27.12 35.77
C LEU A 117 -3.26 25.90 34.91
N THR A 118 -2.24 25.23 34.37
CA THR A 118 -2.39 23.94 33.69
C THR A 118 -2.75 22.80 34.66
N SER A 119 -2.50 23.00 35.96
CA SER A 119 -2.91 22.11 37.06
C SER A 119 -4.28 22.44 37.65
N GLN A 120 -5.01 23.42 37.08
CA GLN A 120 -6.33 23.80 37.56
C GLN A 120 -7.26 22.59 37.62
N SER A 121 -7.92 22.39 38.76
CA SER A 121 -8.91 21.33 38.93
C SER A 121 -10.14 21.62 38.08
N ILE A 122 -10.52 20.66 37.24
CA ILE A 122 -11.69 20.71 36.37
C ILE A 122 -12.90 19.92 36.91
N GLY A 123 -12.73 19.27 38.06
CA GLY A 123 -13.73 18.42 38.67
C GLY A 123 -13.67 16.97 38.17
N THR A 124 -14.60 16.14 38.64
CA THR A 124 -14.73 14.71 38.30
C THR A 124 -16.11 14.43 37.69
N GLY A 125 -16.21 13.39 36.86
CA GLY A 125 -17.42 13.03 36.14
C GLY A 125 -17.13 12.50 34.74
N THR A 126 -17.96 12.89 33.77
CA THR A 126 -17.84 12.43 32.38
C THR A 126 -17.69 13.61 31.43
N PHE A 127 -16.66 13.57 30.60
CA PHE A 127 -16.42 14.50 29.51
C PHE A 127 -16.72 13.80 28.19
N GLN A 128 -17.63 14.35 27.38
CA GLN A 128 -18.12 13.71 26.17
C GLN A 128 -17.71 14.51 24.93
N ILE A 129 -17.22 13.80 23.92
CA ILE A 129 -16.86 14.36 22.61
C ILE A 129 -17.67 13.66 21.53
N LYS A 130 -18.29 14.44 20.65
CA LYS A 130 -19.00 13.95 19.48
C LYS A 130 -18.47 14.66 18.23
N LEU A 131 -18.29 13.91 17.14
CA LEU A 131 -17.93 14.41 15.82
C LEU A 131 -19.13 14.30 14.88
N GLY A 132 -19.66 15.44 14.41
CA GLY A 132 -20.81 15.50 13.52
C GLY A 132 -22.01 14.68 14.02
N SER A 133 -22.54 13.80 13.16
CA SER A 133 -23.60 12.83 13.50
C SER A 133 -23.08 11.51 14.08
N GLY A 134 -21.76 11.37 14.28
CA GLY A 134 -21.12 10.15 14.75
C GLY A 134 -21.42 9.77 16.21
N ALA A 135 -20.86 8.64 16.63
CA ALA A 135 -21.00 8.15 18.00
C ALA A 135 -20.36 9.11 19.03
N THR A 136 -20.92 9.16 20.23
CA THR A 136 -20.38 9.95 21.33
C THR A 136 -19.29 9.14 22.06
N THR A 137 -18.13 9.76 22.26
CA THR A 137 -17.02 9.18 23.03
C THR A 137 -17.06 9.73 24.45
N ASN A 138 -17.18 8.84 25.43
CA ASN A 138 -17.22 9.19 26.84
C ASN A 138 -15.83 9.03 27.48
N ILE A 139 -15.35 10.09 28.12
CA ILE A 139 -14.06 10.13 28.81
C ILE A 139 -14.34 10.31 30.30
N THR A 140 -13.84 9.38 31.10
CA THR A 140 -14.03 9.41 32.56
C THR A 140 -12.95 10.26 33.20
N ILE A 141 -13.36 11.22 34.03
CA ILE A 141 -12.48 12.10 34.79
C ILE A 141 -12.63 11.81 36.28
N ASP A 142 -11.54 11.39 36.90
CA ASP A 142 -11.45 11.02 38.32
C ASP A 142 -10.25 11.71 38.99
N SER A 143 -9.96 11.36 40.25
CA SER A 143 -8.87 11.98 41.01
C SER A 143 -7.47 11.85 40.40
N SER A 144 -7.26 10.93 39.45
CA SER A 144 -5.96 10.72 38.79
C SER A 144 -5.73 11.68 37.61
N ASN A 145 -6.79 12.26 37.03
CA ASN A 145 -6.71 13.06 35.80
C ASN A 145 -7.59 14.33 35.80
N ASN A 146 -8.14 14.74 36.95
CA ASN A 146 -9.02 15.90 37.14
C ASN A 146 -8.35 17.29 37.06
N THR A 147 -7.25 17.42 36.32
CA THR A 147 -6.61 18.70 36.03
C THR A 147 -6.74 19.04 34.55
N LEU A 148 -6.53 20.30 34.16
CA LEU A 148 -6.55 20.70 32.75
C LEU A 148 -5.54 19.88 31.91
N SER A 149 -4.32 19.67 32.43
CA SER A 149 -3.33 18.79 31.80
C SER A 149 -3.76 17.32 31.79
N GLY A 150 -4.35 16.84 32.89
CA GLY A 150 -4.86 15.46 32.97
C GLY A 150 -5.96 15.18 31.95
N LEU A 151 -6.88 16.13 31.73
CA LEU A 151 -7.92 16.04 30.71
C LEU A 151 -7.34 16.03 29.31
N LYS A 152 -6.33 16.88 29.01
CA LYS A 152 -5.63 16.84 27.72
C LYS A 152 -5.12 15.44 27.42
N ASP A 153 -4.44 14.83 28.39
CA ASP A 153 -3.88 13.48 28.23
C ASP A 153 -4.99 12.43 28.11
N ALA A 154 -6.06 12.54 28.90
CA ALA A 154 -7.21 11.65 28.80
C ALA A 154 -7.89 11.71 27.42
N ILE A 155 -8.07 12.91 26.85
CA ILE A 155 -8.64 13.10 25.50
C ILE A 155 -7.75 12.46 24.44
N ASN A 156 -6.43 12.73 24.49
CA ASN A 156 -5.48 12.20 23.51
C ASN A 156 -5.38 10.66 23.58
N ASN A 157 -5.54 10.07 24.77
CA ASN A 157 -5.55 8.62 24.97
C ASN A 157 -6.89 7.95 24.61
N ALA A 158 -8.00 8.71 24.60
CA ALA A 158 -9.34 8.18 24.35
C ALA A 158 -9.63 7.88 22.87
N ASN A 159 -8.75 8.25 21.94
CA ASN A 159 -8.94 8.09 20.49
C ASN A 159 -10.28 8.67 19.96
N ALA A 160 -10.76 9.77 20.55
CA ALA A 160 -12.04 10.41 20.23
C ALA A 160 -12.08 11.16 18.87
N GLY A 161 -11.15 10.87 17.95
CA GLY A 161 -11.04 11.55 16.66
C GLY A 161 -10.57 13.01 16.70
N VAL A 162 -10.12 13.48 17.87
CA VAL A 162 -9.55 14.82 18.08
C VAL A 162 -8.16 14.74 18.70
N THR A 163 -7.42 15.84 18.63
CA THR A 163 -6.18 16.09 19.37
C THR A 163 -6.42 17.26 20.32
N ALA A 164 -6.06 17.09 21.59
CA ALA A 164 -6.10 18.14 22.61
C ALA A 164 -4.70 18.72 22.86
N THR A 165 -4.62 20.05 22.91
CA THR A 165 -3.42 20.79 23.32
C THR A 165 -3.77 21.91 24.29
N ILE A 166 -2.79 22.41 25.04
CA ILE A 166 -2.96 23.60 25.88
C ILE A 166 -2.00 24.67 25.37
N ILE A 167 -2.53 25.85 25.10
CA ILE A 167 -1.74 27.03 24.71
C ILE A 167 -1.78 28.06 25.83
N SER A 168 -0.74 28.91 25.88
CA SER A 168 -0.76 30.15 26.65
C SER A 168 -1.04 31.30 25.69
N ASP A 169 -2.08 32.08 25.92
CA ASP A 169 -2.44 33.25 25.09
C ASP A 169 -1.67 34.52 25.51
N GLY A 170 -0.99 34.49 26.65
CA GLY A 170 -0.12 35.56 27.14
C GLY A 170 -0.83 36.58 28.02
N SER A 171 -2.11 36.37 28.34
CA SER A 171 -2.89 37.24 29.23
C SER A 171 -2.37 37.20 30.68
N GLU A 172 -2.53 38.29 31.43
CA GLU A 172 -2.09 38.34 32.85
C GLU A 172 -2.90 37.39 33.76
N THR A 173 -4.16 37.14 33.40
CA THR A 173 -5.05 36.19 34.08
C THR A 173 -5.67 35.26 33.06
N ASN A 174 -6.01 34.04 33.49
CA ASN A 174 -6.62 33.02 32.64
C ASN A 174 -5.84 32.66 31.36
N GLN A 175 -4.51 32.74 31.41
CA GLN A 175 -3.64 32.64 30.22
C GLN A 175 -3.71 31.30 29.47
N TYR A 176 -4.13 30.20 30.11
CA TYR A 176 -4.10 28.87 29.51
C TYR A 176 -5.44 28.48 28.91
N ARG A 177 -5.46 28.09 27.63
CA ARG A 177 -6.66 27.57 26.94
C ARG A 177 -6.40 26.18 26.38
N MET A 178 -7.37 25.30 26.52
CA MET A 178 -7.36 24.01 25.84
C MET A 178 -7.89 24.19 24.42
N ILE A 179 -7.19 23.64 23.43
CA ILE A 179 -7.64 23.58 22.05
C ILE A 179 -7.89 22.14 21.66
N LEU A 180 -9.05 21.88 21.08
CA LEU A 180 -9.40 20.61 20.45
C LEU A 180 -9.39 20.81 18.93
N THR A 181 -8.59 20.00 18.23
CA THR A 181 -8.52 19.97 16.77
C THR A 181 -8.99 18.61 16.27
N ALA A 182 -9.96 18.58 15.35
CA ALA A 182 -10.40 17.35 14.71
C ALA A 182 -9.25 16.76 13.89
N LYS A 183 -9.03 15.44 13.94
CA LYS A 183 -7.94 14.80 13.18
C LYS A 183 -8.19 14.85 11.67
N GLU A 184 -9.45 14.77 11.28
CA GLU A 184 -9.89 14.79 9.89
C GLU A 184 -10.70 16.06 9.57
N PRO A 185 -10.61 16.59 8.34
CA PRO A 185 -11.38 17.75 7.90
C PRO A 185 -12.86 17.43 7.61
N GLY A 186 -13.66 18.45 7.35
CA GLY A 186 -15.05 18.27 6.90
C GLY A 186 -16.11 18.43 8.00
N LEU A 187 -17.34 18.72 7.58
CA LEU A 187 -18.51 18.89 8.46
C LEU A 187 -18.82 17.64 9.28
N LYS A 188 -18.52 16.45 8.74
CA LYS A 188 -18.64 15.17 9.47
C LYS A 188 -17.79 15.14 10.74
N ASN A 189 -16.72 15.94 10.80
CA ASN A 189 -15.77 16.00 11.90
C ASN A 189 -15.90 17.29 12.73
N GLN A 190 -17.06 17.96 12.67
CA GLN A 190 -17.36 19.08 13.56
C GLN A 190 -17.43 18.60 15.02
N ILE A 191 -16.67 19.24 15.91
CA ILE A 191 -16.56 18.86 17.31
C ILE A 191 -17.74 19.44 18.08
N SER A 192 -18.34 18.62 18.94
CA SER A 192 -19.27 19.04 19.98
C SER A 192 -18.83 18.41 21.30
N VAL A 193 -18.83 19.22 22.36
CA VAL A 193 -18.39 18.82 23.69
C VAL A 193 -19.55 18.93 24.67
N THR A 194 -19.67 17.96 25.57
CA THR A 194 -20.55 18.04 26.74
C THR A 194 -19.77 17.66 27.98
N ALA A 195 -19.52 18.63 28.87
CA ALA A 195 -18.77 18.43 30.10
C ALA A 195 -19.74 18.26 31.29
N ASN A 196 -19.93 17.03 31.75
CA ASN A 196 -20.71 16.71 32.95
C ASN A 196 -19.76 16.51 34.14
N LEU A 197 -19.11 17.60 34.56
CA LEU A 197 -18.07 17.59 35.61
C LEU A 197 -18.54 18.35 36.85
N SER A 198 -18.11 17.88 38.03
CA SER A 198 -18.48 18.46 39.33
C SER A 198 -17.26 18.62 40.25
N GLY A 199 -17.26 19.67 41.08
CA GLY A 199 -16.18 19.92 42.05
C GLY A 199 -14.95 20.65 41.49
N GLY A 200 -15.06 21.33 40.35
CA GLY A 200 -13.99 22.14 39.75
C GLY A 200 -14.52 23.08 38.65
N ILE A 201 -13.62 23.68 37.87
CA ILE A 201 -13.97 24.59 36.77
C ILE A 201 -13.98 23.79 35.46
N ALA A 202 -15.15 23.40 34.98
CA ALA A 202 -15.30 22.61 33.76
C ALA A 202 -14.92 23.41 32.51
N PRO A 203 -14.11 22.88 31.58
CA PRO A 203 -13.85 23.51 30.29
C PRO A 203 -15.12 23.65 29.44
N ASP A 204 -15.37 24.85 28.94
CA ASP A 204 -16.49 25.23 28.08
C ASP A 204 -15.96 25.62 26.70
N PHE A 205 -16.44 24.92 25.68
CA PHE A 205 -16.07 25.12 24.28
C PHE A 205 -17.25 25.64 23.43
N SER A 206 -18.32 26.09 24.08
CA SER A 206 -19.59 26.42 23.42
C SER A 206 -20.03 27.87 23.66
N THR A 207 -19.69 28.46 24.81
CA THR A 207 -20.15 29.80 25.17
C THR A 207 -19.13 30.89 24.81
N PRO A 208 -19.49 31.86 23.96
CA PRO A 208 -18.70 33.08 23.79
C PRO A 208 -18.79 33.97 25.03
N GLN A 209 -17.67 34.59 25.41
CA GLN A 209 -17.58 35.38 26.64
C GLN A 209 -16.60 36.55 26.51
N PHE A 210 -16.75 37.54 27.39
CA PHE A 210 -15.74 38.57 27.60
C PHE A 210 -14.77 38.12 28.70
N ASP A 211 -13.48 38.33 28.47
CA ASP A 211 -12.46 38.20 29.50
C ASP A 211 -12.47 39.42 30.42
N THR A 212 -11.80 39.29 31.57
CA THR A 212 -11.73 40.36 32.56
C THR A 212 -11.08 41.62 31.99
N VAL A 213 -11.51 42.78 32.50
CA VAL A 213 -10.92 44.06 32.12
C VAL A 213 -9.44 44.09 32.52
N GLU A 214 -8.58 44.41 31.56
CA GLU A 214 -7.13 44.54 31.75
C GLU A 214 -6.74 46.02 31.69
N LYS A 215 -6.03 46.50 32.71
CA LYS A 215 -5.54 47.87 32.75
C LYS A 215 -4.23 47.94 31.98
N LEU A 216 -4.17 48.79 30.96
CA LEU A 216 -2.98 48.94 30.13
C LEU A 216 -2.08 50.06 30.67
N ALA A 217 -2.63 51.26 30.85
CA ALA A 217 -1.89 52.39 31.39
C ALA A 217 -2.80 53.24 32.27
N PHE A 218 -2.64 53.15 33.59
CA PHE A 218 -3.37 53.98 34.56
C PHE A 218 -2.38 54.90 35.27
N SER A 219 -2.76 56.16 35.44
CA SER A 219 -2.00 57.09 36.29
C SER A 219 -2.02 56.61 37.75
N GLY A 220 -0.96 56.88 38.52
CA GLY A 220 -0.86 56.45 39.93
C GLY A 220 -1.93 57.05 40.86
N ASN A 221 -2.66 58.07 40.39
CA ASN A 221 -3.74 58.74 41.13
C ASN A 221 -5.15 58.26 40.71
N SER A 222 -5.25 57.34 39.76
CA SER A 222 -6.52 56.77 39.30
C SER A 222 -6.97 55.66 40.24
N THR A 223 -8.14 55.84 40.86
CA THR A 223 -8.68 54.95 41.90
C THR A 223 -9.96 54.22 41.50
N SER A 224 -10.65 54.68 40.45
CA SER A 224 -11.79 53.97 39.85
C SER A 224 -11.32 52.77 39.03
N ASN A 225 -12.08 51.68 39.07
CA ASN A 225 -11.82 50.47 38.31
C ASN A 225 -12.92 50.24 37.26
N PRO A 226 -12.57 50.09 35.97
CA PRO A 226 -13.49 49.54 34.99
C PRO A 226 -13.71 48.04 35.26
N LEU A 227 -14.96 47.60 35.18
CA LEU A 227 -15.40 46.23 35.42
C LEU A 227 -16.41 45.82 34.35
N LEU A 228 -16.49 44.52 34.03
CA LEU A 228 -17.59 43.99 33.24
C LEU A 228 -18.89 44.08 34.03
N SER A 229 -19.99 44.46 33.36
CA SER A 229 -21.31 44.44 34.00
C SER A 229 -21.74 43.01 34.37
N PRO A 230 -22.46 42.81 35.48
CA PRO A 230 -22.94 41.50 35.87
C PRO A 230 -23.78 40.83 34.76
N GLY A 231 -23.44 39.60 34.40
CA GLY A 231 -24.19 38.80 33.43
C GLY A 231 -23.97 39.17 31.96
N VAL A 232 -22.96 39.98 31.64
CA VAL A 232 -22.64 40.34 30.25
C VAL A 232 -22.18 39.12 29.45
N THR A 233 -22.70 38.96 28.23
CA THR A 233 -22.37 37.86 27.32
C THR A 233 -21.90 38.39 25.98
N TYR A 234 -20.84 37.80 25.43
CA TYR A 234 -20.38 38.16 24.09
C TYR A 234 -21.31 37.53 23.04
N THR A 235 -21.78 38.34 22.09
CA THR A 235 -22.70 37.89 21.03
C THR A 235 -22.03 37.77 19.66
N GLY A 236 -20.75 38.18 19.56
CA GLY A 236 -20.01 38.08 18.31
C GLY A 236 -19.45 36.69 18.03
N ALA A 237 -19.08 36.46 16.77
CA ALA A 237 -18.66 35.16 16.25
C ALA A 237 -17.14 35.00 16.10
N VAL A 238 -16.36 36.03 16.41
CA VAL A 238 -14.90 36.07 16.25
C VAL A 238 -14.27 36.70 17.49
N ASN A 239 -13.01 36.37 17.77
CA ASN A 239 -12.30 37.02 18.87
C ASN A 239 -12.08 38.51 18.57
N LYS A 240 -12.19 39.37 19.58
CA LYS A 240 -11.97 40.82 19.45
C LYS A 240 -11.22 41.37 20.66
N THR A 241 -10.54 42.48 20.47
CA THR A 241 -9.95 43.27 21.56
C THR A 241 -10.53 44.67 21.51
N TYR A 242 -11.26 45.04 22.57
CA TYR A 242 -11.78 46.38 22.77
C TYR A 242 -10.78 47.19 23.57
N THR A 243 -10.27 48.28 23.00
CA THR A 243 -9.37 49.20 23.69
C THR A 243 -10.13 50.47 24.02
N PHE A 244 -9.99 50.94 25.26
CA PHE A 244 -10.68 52.10 25.81
C PHE A 244 -9.67 53.16 26.25
N THR A 245 -10.02 54.43 26.03
CA THR A 245 -9.23 55.58 26.45
C THR A 245 -10.12 56.58 27.19
N VAL A 246 -9.69 57.00 28.38
CA VAL A 246 -10.38 58.03 29.14
C VAL A 246 -10.13 59.39 28.48
N GLY A 247 -11.20 60.05 28.01
CA GLY A 247 -11.15 61.38 27.42
C GLY A 247 -11.13 62.51 28.46
N GLY A 248 -11.20 63.76 27.99
CA GLY A 248 -11.24 64.95 28.86
C GLY A 248 -9.86 65.49 29.26
N THR A 249 -9.78 66.22 30.39
CA THR A 249 -8.53 66.79 30.90
C THR A 249 -8.34 66.52 32.39
N GLY A 250 -7.13 66.10 32.79
CA GLY A 250 -6.75 65.89 34.18
C GLY A 250 -7.56 64.80 34.91
N LEU A 251 -7.54 64.89 36.25
CA LEU A 251 -8.19 63.93 37.15
C LEU A 251 -9.70 64.23 37.26
N GLN A 252 -10.54 63.24 36.96
CA GLN A 252 -11.99 63.32 36.91
C GLN A 252 -12.61 62.32 37.90
N THR A 253 -13.67 62.72 38.60
CA THR A 253 -14.33 61.88 39.63
C THR A 253 -15.57 61.20 39.06
N VAL A 254 -15.63 59.88 39.15
CA VAL A 254 -16.78 59.08 38.71
C VAL A 254 -17.98 59.37 39.61
N GLY A 255 -19.09 59.82 39.03
CA GLY A 255 -20.37 60.04 39.72
C GLY A 255 -20.67 61.48 40.19
N THR A 256 -19.75 62.43 40.01
CA THR A 256 -20.01 63.86 40.26
C THR A 256 -20.00 64.72 38.98
N GLY A 257 -19.65 64.13 37.84
CA GLY A 257 -19.60 64.76 36.52
C GLY A 257 -19.63 63.73 35.40
N THR A 258 -19.58 64.19 34.16
CA THR A 258 -19.61 63.34 32.95
C THR A 258 -18.18 63.07 32.47
N ILE A 259 -17.78 61.79 32.41
CA ILE A 259 -16.49 61.36 31.85
C ILE A 259 -16.75 60.68 30.51
N THR A 260 -16.11 61.14 29.44
CA THR A 260 -16.18 60.48 28.14
C THR A 260 -15.15 59.36 28.06
N ILE A 261 -15.57 58.17 27.63
CA ILE A 261 -14.69 57.04 27.34
C ILE A 261 -14.80 56.75 25.84
N ASP A 262 -13.68 56.86 25.15
CA ASP A 262 -13.56 56.48 23.74
C ASP A 262 -13.14 55.01 23.64
N TRP A 263 -13.67 54.28 22.65
CA TRP A 263 -13.36 52.87 22.45
C TRP A 263 -13.14 52.51 20.98
N THR A 264 -12.37 51.45 20.72
CA THR A 264 -12.15 50.87 19.40
C THR A 264 -11.96 49.36 19.48
N ASP A 265 -12.49 48.60 18.52
CA ASP A 265 -12.18 47.15 18.33
C ASP A 265 -11.14 46.92 17.21
N GLY A 266 -10.49 47.99 16.75
CA GLY A 266 -9.56 48.02 15.61
C GLY A 266 -10.25 48.25 14.26
N THR A 267 -11.54 47.96 14.13
CA THR A 267 -12.34 48.21 12.92
C THR A 267 -13.41 49.28 13.16
N ASN A 268 -14.14 49.14 14.26
CA ASN A 268 -15.20 50.02 14.73
C ASN A 268 -14.68 50.86 15.89
N SER A 269 -15.24 52.05 16.06
CA SER A 269 -14.95 52.93 17.20
C SER A 269 -16.18 53.72 17.61
N GLY A 270 -16.17 54.21 18.85
CA GLY A 270 -17.24 55.04 19.38
C GLY A 270 -16.86 55.65 20.71
N SER A 271 -17.82 56.30 21.36
CA SER A 271 -17.65 56.87 22.69
C SER A 271 -18.92 56.71 23.51
N PHE A 272 -18.76 56.69 24.83
CA PHE A 272 -19.86 56.70 25.77
C PHE A 272 -19.53 57.55 27.00
N GLU A 273 -20.57 57.93 27.74
CA GLU A 273 -20.44 58.78 28.91
C GLU A 273 -20.64 57.99 30.21
N VAL A 274 -19.75 58.20 31.17
CA VAL A 274 -19.84 57.69 32.54
C VAL A 274 -20.31 58.83 33.43
N THR A 275 -21.56 58.76 33.89
CA THR A 275 -22.21 59.82 34.70
C THR A 275 -22.47 59.41 36.16
N ALA A 276 -22.41 58.11 36.45
CA ALA A 276 -22.61 57.53 37.77
C ALA A 276 -21.64 56.36 38.01
N ALA A 277 -21.32 56.10 39.28
CA ALA A 277 -20.56 54.91 39.67
C ALA A 277 -21.45 53.68 39.72
N ASP A 278 -20.87 52.50 39.49
CA ASP A 278 -21.51 51.18 39.63
C ASP A 278 -22.80 51.00 38.81
N THR A 279 -22.96 51.76 37.72
CA THR A 279 -24.07 51.64 36.77
C THR A 279 -23.63 50.91 35.51
N ASN A 280 -24.51 50.04 34.97
CA ASN A 280 -24.25 49.35 33.71
C ASN A 280 -24.32 50.34 32.55
N ILE A 281 -23.25 50.41 31.79
CA ILE A 281 -23.16 51.21 30.56
C ILE A 281 -22.96 50.21 29.42
N ALA A 282 -23.97 50.06 28.56
CA ALA A 282 -23.87 49.21 27.38
C ALA A 282 -23.24 50.00 26.23
N LEU A 283 -22.31 49.37 25.52
CA LEU A 283 -21.85 49.90 24.24
C LEU A 283 -23.00 49.81 23.23
N THR A 284 -23.09 50.81 22.36
CA THR A 284 -24.11 50.87 21.30
C THR A 284 -23.44 51.11 19.96
N GLY A 285 -24.00 50.52 18.90
CA GLY A 285 -23.51 50.67 17.52
C GLY A 285 -22.77 49.43 16.98
N PRO A 286 -22.26 49.50 15.74
CA PRO A 286 -21.54 48.40 15.11
C PRO A 286 -20.33 47.95 15.93
N GLY A 287 -20.21 46.64 16.15
CA GLY A 287 -19.12 46.05 16.93
C GLY A 287 -19.32 46.07 18.45
N ALA A 288 -20.40 46.65 18.97
CA ALA A 288 -20.68 46.64 20.41
C ALA A 288 -20.85 45.22 20.98
N ASP A 289 -21.36 44.27 20.18
CA ASP A 289 -21.47 42.82 20.43
C ASP A 289 -21.93 42.42 21.85
N GLY A 290 -22.75 43.25 22.49
CA GLY A 290 -23.30 43.04 23.83
C GLY A 290 -22.40 43.47 24.99
N LEU A 291 -21.27 44.14 24.74
CA LEU A 291 -20.36 44.60 25.79
C LEU A 291 -21.02 45.66 26.68
N SER A 292 -20.92 45.47 27.99
CA SER A 292 -21.40 46.41 28.98
C SER A 292 -20.42 46.49 30.17
N LEU A 293 -20.13 47.71 30.61
CA LEU A 293 -19.13 48.02 31.62
C LEU A 293 -19.73 48.78 32.81
N GLN A 294 -19.09 48.68 33.96
CA GLN A 294 -19.31 49.51 35.13
C GLN A 294 -17.98 50.18 35.54
N PHE A 295 -18.07 51.28 36.27
CA PHE A 295 -16.90 51.96 36.84
C PHE A 295 -17.14 52.17 38.33
N SER A 296 -16.20 51.70 39.16
CA SER A 296 -16.32 51.87 40.60
C SER A 296 -16.23 53.34 41.02
N GLN A 297 -16.75 53.67 42.21
CA GLN A 297 -16.51 54.98 42.79
C GLN A 297 -14.99 55.27 42.89
N GLY A 298 -14.58 56.49 42.52
CA GLY A 298 -13.18 56.90 42.53
C GLY A 298 -12.87 57.93 41.44
N THR A 299 -11.61 57.98 41.05
CA THR A 299 -11.07 58.92 40.05
C THR A 299 -10.49 58.20 38.83
N LEU A 300 -10.63 58.79 37.65
CA LEU A 300 -9.93 58.41 36.42
C LEU A 300 -9.17 59.63 35.91
N ASN A 301 -8.03 59.42 35.25
CA ASN A 301 -7.26 60.50 34.64
C ASN A 301 -7.40 60.47 33.11
N ALA A 302 -7.45 61.64 32.48
CA ALA A 302 -7.43 61.73 31.03
C ALA A 302 -6.18 61.03 30.46
N GLY A 303 -6.37 60.17 29.46
CA GLY A 303 -5.34 59.34 28.86
C GLY A 303 -5.14 57.97 29.52
N ASP A 304 -5.86 57.64 30.59
CA ASP A 304 -5.86 56.26 31.12
C ASP A 304 -6.43 55.29 30.07
N THR A 305 -5.82 54.12 29.92
CA THR A 305 -6.24 53.09 28.96
C THR A 305 -6.43 51.72 29.58
N PHE A 306 -7.43 51.00 29.10
CA PHE A 306 -7.73 49.61 29.46
C PHE A 306 -8.26 48.86 28.25
N GLN A 307 -8.31 47.53 28.34
CA GLN A 307 -8.89 46.68 27.31
C GLN A 307 -9.81 45.60 27.86
N VAL A 308 -10.67 45.11 26.99
CA VAL A 308 -11.50 43.91 27.19
C VAL A 308 -11.33 43.02 25.99
N GLN A 309 -10.90 41.78 26.22
CA GLN A 309 -10.85 40.77 25.16
C GLN A 309 -12.19 40.02 25.11
N ALA A 310 -12.65 39.71 23.92
CA ALA A 310 -13.81 38.89 23.67
C ALA A 310 -13.37 37.58 23.02
N PHE A 311 -13.86 36.47 23.55
CA PHE A 311 -13.50 35.13 23.15
C PHE A 311 -14.71 34.40 22.55
N ALA A 312 -14.54 33.93 21.32
CA ALA A 312 -15.41 33.02 20.61
C ALA A 312 -14.74 31.62 20.55
N PRO A 313 -15.39 30.56 21.04
CA PRO A 313 -14.77 29.24 21.12
C PRO A 313 -14.35 28.60 19.79
N THR A 314 -14.94 28.99 18.65
CA THR A 314 -14.59 28.40 17.35
C THR A 314 -13.40 29.13 16.72
N ILE A 315 -12.26 28.45 16.66
CA ILE A 315 -11.02 28.97 16.04
C ILE A 315 -11.01 28.70 14.53
N GLN A 316 -11.43 27.51 14.11
CA GLN A 316 -11.56 27.13 12.71
C GLN A 316 -12.84 26.32 12.50
N LYS A 317 -13.69 26.77 11.58
CA LYS A 317 -14.92 26.04 11.23
C LYS A 317 -14.56 24.77 10.46
N ALA A 318 -15.29 23.69 10.73
CA ALA A 318 -15.32 22.55 9.83
C ALA A 318 -16.05 22.95 8.56
N GLN A 319 -15.49 22.61 7.40
CA GLN A 319 -16.17 22.75 6.13
C GLN A 319 -15.77 21.63 5.19
N ASN A 320 -16.66 21.25 4.28
CA ASN A 320 -16.37 20.25 3.24
C ASN A 320 -15.60 20.89 2.08
N ALA A 321 -14.83 20.09 1.36
CA ALA A 321 -14.35 20.46 0.05
C ALA A 321 -15.52 20.56 -0.92
N ILE A 322 -15.46 21.53 -1.83
CA ILE A 322 -16.44 21.71 -2.90
C ILE A 322 -15.69 21.79 -4.22
N VAL A 323 -15.97 20.83 -5.10
CA VAL A 323 -15.38 20.72 -6.43
C VAL A 323 -16.51 20.69 -7.46
N ARG A 324 -16.31 21.32 -8.61
CA ARG A 324 -17.24 21.26 -9.74
C ARG A 324 -16.61 20.52 -10.90
N LEU A 325 -17.34 19.56 -11.48
CA LEU A 325 -17.00 18.86 -12.71
C LEU A 325 -17.81 19.42 -13.88
N GLY A 326 -17.13 19.82 -14.96
CA GLY A 326 -17.72 20.45 -16.14
C GLY A 326 -17.45 21.96 -16.20
N THR A 327 -17.87 22.60 -17.30
CA THR A 327 -17.68 24.05 -17.49
C THR A 327 -18.92 24.82 -17.08
N SER A 328 -18.74 26.09 -16.72
CA SER A 328 -19.83 27.07 -16.50
C SER A 328 -20.04 27.98 -17.72
N ASP A 329 -19.60 27.53 -18.90
CA ASP A 329 -19.82 28.25 -20.16
C ASP A 329 -21.32 28.27 -20.49
N SER A 330 -21.77 29.28 -21.24
CA SER A 330 -23.16 29.47 -21.62
C SER A 330 -23.79 28.16 -22.15
N GLY A 331 -24.71 27.58 -21.36
CA GLY A 331 -25.43 26.35 -21.68
C GLY A 331 -24.98 25.09 -20.92
N SER A 332 -23.95 25.16 -20.07
CA SER A 332 -23.48 24.03 -19.25
C SER A 332 -23.89 24.18 -17.77
N SER A 333 -24.32 23.08 -17.15
CA SER A 333 -24.62 23.00 -15.71
C SER A 333 -23.61 22.05 -15.04
N PRO A 334 -22.54 22.56 -14.40
CA PRO A 334 -21.51 21.71 -13.82
C PRO A 334 -22.05 20.94 -12.62
N ILE A 335 -21.57 19.70 -12.45
CA ILE A 335 -21.92 18.84 -11.32
C ILE A 335 -21.13 19.31 -10.11
N THR A 336 -21.83 19.66 -9.02
CA THR A 336 -21.19 20.06 -7.76
C THR A 336 -21.02 18.85 -6.87
N ILE A 337 -19.79 18.63 -6.42
CA ILE A 337 -19.37 17.50 -5.60
C ILE A 337 -18.91 18.05 -4.26
N SER A 338 -19.44 17.50 -3.17
CA SER A 338 -19.02 17.82 -1.81
C SER A 338 -18.31 16.63 -1.18
N SER A 339 -17.16 16.86 -0.56
CA SER A 339 -16.40 15.82 0.15
C SER A 339 -15.98 16.31 1.53
N SER A 340 -15.93 15.41 2.52
CA SER A 340 -15.35 15.73 3.83
C SER A 340 -13.83 15.89 3.78
N THR A 341 -13.16 15.43 2.72
CA THR A 341 -11.69 15.40 2.59
C THR A 341 -11.22 16.15 1.35
N ASN A 342 -9.93 16.54 1.36
CA ASN A 342 -9.25 17.08 0.18
C ASN A 342 -8.69 15.99 -0.76
N THR A 343 -8.81 14.72 -0.39
CA THR A 343 -8.59 13.58 -1.28
C THR A 343 -9.94 12.99 -1.63
N ILE A 344 -10.29 13.00 -2.91
CA ILE A 344 -11.58 12.53 -3.39
C ILE A 344 -11.36 11.40 -4.41
N SER A 345 -11.75 10.19 -4.04
CA SER A 345 -11.76 9.04 -4.93
C SER A 345 -13.11 8.91 -5.64
N ASP A 346 -13.11 8.17 -6.75
CA ASP A 346 -14.32 7.65 -7.40
C ASP A 346 -15.30 8.70 -7.96
N ILE A 347 -14.86 9.95 -8.12
CA ILE A 347 -15.60 10.94 -8.94
C ILE A 347 -15.61 10.50 -10.41
N ILE A 348 -14.44 10.13 -10.89
CA ILE A 348 -14.26 9.41 -12.15
C ILE A 348 -13.82 8.01 -11.72
N GLN A 349 -14.49 6.98 -12.21
CA GLN A 349 -14.15 5.59 -11.90
C GLN A 349 -12.64 5.39 -12.06
N GLY A 350 -11.99 4.90 -11.00
CA GLY A 350 -10.57 4.61 -11.01
C GLY A 350 -9.63 5.82 -10.93
N VAL A 351 -10.11 7.04 -10.70
CA VAL A 351 -9.29 8.24 -10.50
C VAL A 351 -9.46 8.77 -9.07
N THR A 352 -8.34 9.15 -8.44
CA THR A 352 -8.32 9.86 -7.15
C THR A 352 -7.72 11.24 -7.33
N LEU A 353 -8.46 12.26 -6.93
CA LEU A 353 -8.06 13.67 -6.98
C LEU A 353 -7.54 14.11 -5.60
N ASN A 354 -6.46 14.89 -5.58
CA ASN A 354 -5.93 15.51 -4.36
C ASN A 354 -5.93 17.03 -4.56
N LEU A 355 -6.76 17.72 -3.78
CA LEU A 355 -6.95 19.16 -3.81
C LEU A 355 -5.90 19.83 -2.93
N LYS A 356 -5.26 20.89 -3.44
CA LYS A 356 -4.21 21.64 -2.72
C LYS A 356 -4.58 23.10 -2.51
N SER A 357 -5.23 23.73 -3.47
CA SER A 357 -5.69 25.12 -3.38
C SER A 357 -7.04 25.33 -4.07
N VAL A 358 -7.64 26.50 -3.84
CA VAL A 358 -8.85 26.92 -4.57
C VAL A 358 -8.46 27.42 -5.96
N THR A 359 -9.33 27.17 -6.94
CA THR A 359 -9.15 27.65 -8.30
C THR A 359 -9.62 29.09 -8.42
N ASP A 360 -8.88 29.92 -9.18
CA ASP A 360 -9.29 31.29 -9.45
C ASP A 360 -10.60 31.34 -10.25
N ALA A 361 -11.32 32.47 -10.13
CA ALA A 361 -12.59 32.65 -10.78
C ALA A 361 -12.45 32.54 -12.32
N ASN A 362 -13.22 31.63 -12.93
CA ASN A 362 -13.21 31.28 -14.35
C ASN A 362 -11.99 30.46 -14.85
N GLU A 363 -11.09 30.05 -13.95
CA GLU A 363 -10.05 29.09 -14.30
C GLU A 363 -10.54 27.65 -14.11
N LYS A 364 -9.86 26.72 -14.80
CA LYS A 364 -10.19 25.30 -14.77
C LYS A 364 -8.95 24.44 -14.83
N VAL A 365 -8.95 23.37 -14.05
CA VAL A 365 -7.93 22.34 -14.08
C VAL A 365 -8.43 21.21 -14.99
N LYS A 366 -7.69 20.94 -16.06
CA LYS A 366 -7.94 19.81 -16.95
C LYS A 366 -7.22 18.57 -16.43
N ILE A 367 -7.98 17.53 -16.11
CA ILE A 367 -7.47 16.19 -15.81
C ILE A 367 -7.59 15.34 -17.07
N SER A 368 -6.46 14.90 -17.60
CA SER A 368 -6.39 14.10 -18.82
C SER A 368 -6.01 12.66 -18.46
N VAL A 369 -6.92 11.72 -18.71
CA VAL A 369 -6.70 10.29 -18.50
C VAL A 369 -6.47 9.62 -19.85
N SER A 370 -5.32 8.97 -20.02
CA SER A 370 -4.93 8.30 -21.27
C SER A 370 -4.27 6.95 -20.99
N ALA A 371 -4.09 6.13 -22.04
CA ALA A 371 -3.33 4.89 -21.91
C ALA A 371 -1.82 5.21 -21.72
N ASP A 372 -1.17 4.54 -20.78
CA ASP A 372 0.27 4.70 -20.54
C ASP A 372 1.07 3.58 -21.22
N TYR A 373 1.68 3.93 -22.35
CA TYR A 373 2.56 3.02 -23.08
C TYR A 373 4.06 3.19 -22.73
N SER A 374 4.40 4.17 -21.89
CA SER A 374 5.80 4.47 -21.55
C SER A 374 6.45 3.32 -20.79
N GLN A 375 5.72 2.76 -19.82
CA GLN A 375 6.19 1.63 -19.01
C GLN A 375 6.40 0.39 -19.87
N ILE A 376 5.50 0.11 -20.81
CA ILE A 376 5.62 -1.03 -21.73
C ILE A 376 6.96 -0.97 -22.48
N LYS A 377 7.30 0.19 -23.06
CA LYS A 377 8.57 0.36 -23.79
C LYS A 377 9.80 0.17 -22.90
N SER A 378 9.75 0.69 -21.67
CA SER A 378 10.84 0.50 -20.70
C SER A 378 11.03 -0.98 -20.36
N GLN A 379 9.93 -1.73 -20.17
CA GLN A 379 9.99 -3.17 -19.89
C GLN A 379 10.48 -3.98 -21.10
N ILE A 380 10.10 -3.61 -22.32
CA ILE A 380 10.62 -4.25 -23.55
C ILE A 380 12.13 -4.02 -23.70
N ASN A 381 12.59 -2.79 -23.49
CA ASN A 381 14.03 -2.48 -23.48
C ASN A 381 14.78 -3.29 -22.41
N SER A 382 14.20 -3.40 -21.21
CA SER A 382 14.77 -4.20 -20.12
C SER A 382 14.81 -5.69 -20.47
N PHE A 383 13.76 -6.23 -21.08
CA PHE A 383 13.71 -7.61 -21.57
C PHE A 383 14.82 -7.89 -22.59
N VAL A 384 14.99 -7.01 -23.58
CA VAL A 384 16.06 -7.10 -24.59
C VAL A 384 17.45 -7.02 -23.93
N SER A 385 17.64 -6.08 -23.01
CA SER A 385 18.90 -5.94 -22.27
C SER A 385 19.24 -7.19 -21.47
N LYS A 386 18.29 -7.77 -20.72
CA LYS A 386 18.56 -8.95 -19.88
C LYS A 386 18.86 -10.21 -20.69
N PHE A 387 18.22 -10.36 -21.84
CA PHE A 387 18.63 -11.40 -22.79
C PHE A 387 20.05 -11.15 -23.31
N ASN A 388 20.39 -9.90 -23.66
CA ASN A 388 21.71 -9.56 -24.21
C ASN A 388 22.84 -9.70 -23.17
N ASP A 389 22.57 -9.41 -21.89
CA ASP A 389 23.49 -9.69 -20.78
C ASP A 389 23.78 -11.19 -20.66
N TYR A 390 22.73 -12.03 -20.75
CA TYR A 390 22.86 -13.49 -20.81
C TYR A 390 23.63 -13.96 -22.05
N GLN A 391 23.27 -13.48 -23.24
CA GLN A 391 23.93 -13.84 -24.50
C GLN A 391 25.42 -13.52 -24.44
N LYS A 392 25.78 -12.32 -23.97
CA LYS A 392 27.17 -11.90 -23.82
C LYS A 392 27.95 -12.86 -22.90
N PHE A 393 27.38 -13.21 -21.75
CA PHE A 393 28.03 -14.14 -20.83
C PHE A 393 28.23 -15.52 -21.47
N VAL A 394 27.24 -16.03 -22.21
CA VAL A 394 27.36 -17.31 -22.92
C VAL A 394 28.42 -17.26 -24.00
N ASP A 395 28.51 -16.17 -24.78
CA ASP A 395 29.55 -15.99 -25.79
C ASP A 395 30.96 -16.02 -25.16
N GLU A 396 31.13 -15.37 -24.01
CA GLU A 396 32.38 -15.40 -23.21
C GLU A 396 32.71 -16.80 -22.68
N GLN A 397 31.71 -17.64 -22.40
CA GLN A 397 31.95 -19.03 -21.98
C GLN A 397 32.38 -19.95 -23.14
N PHE A 398 32.05 -19.60 -24.39
CA PHE A 398 32.38 -20.39 -25.58
C PHE A 398 33.53 -19.79 -26.42
N SER A 399 34.14 -18.69 -25.98
CA SER A 399 35.26 -18.09 -26.70
C SER A 399 36.56 -18.87 -26.51
N TYR A 400 37.41 -18.82 -27.54
CA TYR A 400 38.79 -19.32 -27.52
C TYR A 400 39.69 -18.27 -28.15
N GLU A 401 40.65 -17.75 -27.39
CA GLU A 401 41.70 -16.89 -27.93
C GLU A 401 42.97 -17.70 -28.22
N GLU A 402 43.55 -17.50 -29.39
CA GLU A 402 44.76 -18.21 -29.81
C GLU A 402 45.96 -17.78 -28.94
N GLY A 403 46.46 -18.71 -28.10
CA GLY A 403 47.47 -18.42 -27.08
C GLY A 403 46.92 -17.83 -25.77
N GLY A 404 45.59 -17.71 -25.63
CA GLY A 404 44.88 -17.22 -24.45
C GLY A 404 44.17 -18.30 -23.63
N THR A 405 43.36 -17.87 -22.65
CA THR A 405 42.57 -18.78 -21.79
C THR A 405 41.22 -19.07 -22.45
N ALA A 406 40.88 -20.34 -22.64
CA ALA A 406 39.56 -20.76 -23.13
C ALA A 406 38.45 -20.40 -22.13
N GLY A 407 37.24 -20.14 -22.62
CA GLY A 407 36.06 -19.99 -21.77
C GLY A 407 35.85 -21.21 -20.86
N VAL A 408 35.43 -20.97 -19.61
CA VAL A 408 35.38 -22.00 -18.54
C VAL A 408 34.45 -23.17 -18.89
N LEU A 409 33.39 -22.91 -19.65
CA LEU A 409 32.41 -23.90 -20.08
C LEU A 409 32.53 -24.26 -21.57
N LEU A 410 33.69 -24.02 -22.19
CA LEU A 410 33.94 -24.41 -23.56
C LEU A 410 33.71 -25.93 -23.72
N GLY A 411 32.82 -26.29 -24.64
CA GLY A 411 32.44 -27.70 -24.88
C GLY A 411 31.36 -28.26 -23.93
N ASP A 412 30.79 -27.47 -23.02
CA ASP A 412 29.65 -27.92 -22.22
C ASP A 412 28.38 -28.01 -23.09
N GLY A 413 28.02 -29.23 -23.50
CA GLY A 413 26.84 -29.49 -24.32
C GLY A 413 25.51 -29.17 -23.62
N SER A 414 25.47 -29.13 -22.28
CA SER A 414 24.26 -28.78 -21.54
C SER A 414 23.96 -27.29 -21.68
N LEU A 415 24.99 -26.45 -21.57
CA LEU A 415 24.88 -25.01 -21.80
C LEU A 415 24.47 -24.73 -23.25
N LEU A 416 25.08 -25.41 -24.22
CA LEU A 416 24.75 -25.23 -25.64
C LEU A 416 23.29 -25.60 -25.95
N ASN A 417 22.82 -26.75 -25.43
CA ASN A 417 21.43 -27.18 -25.61
C ASN A 417 20.44 -26.19 -24.97
N MET A 418 20.69 -25.76 -23.74
CA MET A 418 19.87 -24.75 -23.06
C MET A 418 19.84 -23.43 -23.84
N HIS A 419 21.00 -22.98 -24.32
CA HIS A 419 21.12 -21.75 -25.10
C HIS A 419 20.30 -21.81 -26.39
N ASN A 420 20.44 -22.89 -27.17
CA ASN A 420 19.68 -23.09 -28.41
C ASN A 420 18.17 -23.16 -28.13
N ASP A 421 17.77 -23.79 -27.03
CA ASP A 421 16.37 -23.94 -26.63
C ASP A 421 15.72 -22.61 -26.20
N ILE A 422 16.46 -21.75 -25.47
CA ILE A 422 16.01 -20.40 -25.13
C ILE A 422 15.87 -19.56 -26.40
N ARG A 423 16.86 -19.60 -27.31
CA ARG A 423 16.81 -18.86 -28.58
C ARG A 423 15.65 -19.30 -29.46
N ALA A 424 15.42 -20.60 -29.60
CA ALA A 424 14.30 -21.14 -30.36
C ALA A 424 12.94 -20.67 -29.82
N SER A 425 12.83 -20.50 -28.51
CA SER A 425 11.60 -20.02 -27.86
C SER A 425 11.29 -18.56 -28.22
N LEU A 426 12.32 -17.73 -28.43
CA LEU A 426 12.17 -16.32 -28.84
C LEU A 426 11.81 -16.16 -30.34
N THR A 427 12.12 -17.16 -31.15
CA THR A 427 11.78 -17.17 -32.59
C THR A 427 10.56 -18.02 -32.93
N THR A 428 9.91 -18.62 -31.92
CA THR A 428 8.74 -19.47 -32.14
C THR A 428 7.58 -18.64 -32.67
N ALA A 429 7.01 -19.07 -33.79
CA ALA A 429 5.77 -18.50 -34.31
C ALA A 429 4.57 -19.08 -33.55
N LEU A 430 3.79 -18.20 -32.92
CA LEU A 430 2.54 -18.58 -32.27
C LEU A 430 1.53 -19.07 -33.33
N THR A 431 0.88 -20.21 -33.06
CA THR A 431 -0.13 -20.83 -33.94
C THR A 431 -1.50 -20.83 -33.26
N ASN A 432 -2.57 -21.17 -33.99
CA ASN A 432 -3.93 -21.40 -33.44
C ASN A 432 -4.52 -20.26 -32.59
N ARG A 433 -4.30 -19.01 -33.00
CA ARG A 433 -4.82 -17.81 -32.34
C ARG A 433 -5.43 -16.84 -33.33
N SER A 434 -6.26 -15.93 -32.81
CA SER A 434 -6.73 -14.76 -33.53
C SER A 434 -5.61 -13.71 -33.68
N GLY A 435 -5.67 -12.93 -34.76
CA GLY A 435 -4.75 -11.83 -35.03
C GLY A 435 -3.63 -12.15 -36.03
N SER A 436 -3.00 -11.09 -36.51
CA SER A 436 -1.96 -11.15 -37.56
C SER A 436 -0.53 -11.32 -36.99
N MET A 437 -0.35 -10.97 -35.72
CA MET A 437 0.94 -10.99 -35.04
C MET A 437 1.20 -12.33 -34.36
N ARG A 438 2.31 -12.97 -34.73
CA ARG A 438 2.72 -14.32 -34.32
C ARG A 438 4.17 -14.40 -33.85
N MET A 439 5.01 -13.41 -34.15
CA MET A 439 6.44 -13.43 -33.84
C MET A 439 6.91 -12.08 -33.27
N LEU A 440 7.93 -12.11 -32.40
CA LEU A 440 8.58 -10.90 -31.85
C LEU A 440 9.08 -9.93 -32.94
N SER A 441 9.53 -10.47 -34.08
CA SER A 441 10.02 -9.66 -35.20
C SER A 441 8.96 -8.72 -35.78
N GLN A 442 7.69 -9.10 -35.73
CA GLN A 442 6.57 -8.25 -36.18
C GLN A 442 6.27 -7.10 -35.21
N ALA A 443 6.75 -7.20 -33.96
CA ALA A 443 6.73 -6.14 -32.96
C ALA A 443 8.06 -5.34 -32.93
N GLY A 444 8.96 -5.54 -33.91
CA GLY A 444 10.23 -4.82 -33.96
C GLY A 444 11.34 -5.39 -33.08
N ILE A 445 11.14 -6.58 -32.49
CA ILE A 445 12.16 -7.26 -31.67
C ILE A 445 12.75 -8.41 -32.48
N LYS A 446 14.03 -8.32 -32.85
CA LYS A 446 14.68 -9.31 -33.72
C LYS A 446 16.12 -9.58 -33.30
N PHE A 447 16.63 -10.73 -33.71
CA PHE A 447 18.04 -11.07 -33.60
C PHE A 447 18.88 -10.33 -34.64
N ASP A 448 20.05 -9.84 -34.24
CA ASP A 448 21.10 -9.41 -35.16
C ASP A 448 21.98 -10.59 -35.60
N SER A 449 22.98 -10.31 -36.45
CA SER A 449 23.94 -11.30 -36.93
C SER A 449 24.83 -11.90 -35.83
N SER A 450 24.95 -11.22 -34.70
CA SER A 450 25.73 -11.64 -33.53
C SER A 450 24.90 -12.45 -32.53
N GLY A 451 23.61 -12.68 -32.83
CA GLY A 451 22.69 -13.38 -31.95
C GLY A 451 22.17 -12.55 -30.78
N LYS A 452 22.39 -11.23 -30.74
CA LYS A 452 21.78 -10.34 -29.74
C LYS A 452 20.40 -9.87 -30.20
N LEU A 453 19.52 -9.59 -29.25
CA LEU A 453 18.23 -8.97 -29.53
C LEU A 453 18.40 -7.46 -29.76
N THR A 454 17.66 -6.95 -30.72
CA THR A 454 17.52 -5.52 -31.04
C THR A 454 16.07 -5.11 -30.95
N PHE A 455 15.81 -3.84 -30.60
CA PHE A 455 14.47 -3.28 -30.47
C PHE A 455 14.30 -2.07 -31.39
N ASP A 456 13.36 -2.17 -32.32
CA ASP A 456 12.95 -1.07 -33.19
C ASP A 456 11.71 -0.38 -32.60
N GLU A 457 11.93 0.75 -31.90
CA GLU A 457 10.84 1.50 -31.26
C GLU A 457 9.82 2.05 -32.26
N SER A 458 10.24 2.35 -33.50
CA SER A 458 9.34 2.91 -34.52
C SER A 458 8.31 1.87 -34.95
N ILE A 459 8.75 0.64 -35.22
CA ILE A 459 7.86 -0.47 -35.53
C ILE A 459 6.93 -0.76 -34.34
N PHE A 460 7.47 -0.77 -33.12
CA PHE A 460 6.67 -1.06 -31.92
C PHE A 460 5.58 -0.01 -31.67
N ASN A 461 5.92 1.28 -31.82
CA ASN A 461 4.96 2.38 -31.68
C ASN A 461 3.83 2.28 -32.71
N GLU A 462 4.15 1.93 -33.97
CA GLU A 462 3.12 1.70 -34.99
C GLU A 462 2.14 0.58 -34.56
N LYS A 463 2.66 -0.50 -33.95
CA LYS A 463 1.81 -1.61 -33.50
C LYS A 463 0.99 -1.30 -32.26
N ILE A 464 1.51 -0.47 -31.34
CA ILE A 464 0.71 0.05 -30.23
C ILE A 464 -0.50 0.83 -30.77
N GLU A 465 -0.30 1.70 -31.75
CA GLU A 465 -1.37 2.57 -32.26
C GLU A 465 -2.40 1.80 -33.09
N LYS A 466 -1.96 0.89 -33.97
CA LYS A 466 -2.85 0.24 -34.96
C LYS A 466 -3.35 -1.15 -34.55
N ASN A 467 -2.59 -1.88 -33.73
CA ASN A 467 -2.80 -3.31 -33.48
C ASN A 467 -2.56 -3.68 -32.00
N PHE A 468 -2.92 -2.80 -31.06
CA PHE A 468 -2.62 -2.98 -29.63
C PHE A 468 -3.04 -4.35 -29.08
N SER A 469 -4.26 -4.80 -29.37
CA SER A 469 -4.76 -6.11 -28.92
C SER A 469 -3.89 -7.27 -29.41
N ASP A 470 -3.47 -7.26 -30.68
CA ASP A 470 -2.61 -8.31 -31.24
C ASP A 470 -1.22 -8.29 -30.60
N LEU A 471 -0.70 -7.09 -30.31
CA LEU A 471 0.56 -6.88 -29.60
C LEU A 471 0.49 -7.40 -28.17
N VAL A 472 -0.56 -7.07 -27.40
CA VAL A 472 -0.75 -7.57 -26.03
C VAL A 472 -0.77 -9.10 -26.03
N LYS A 473 -1.57 -9.70 -26.91
CA LYS A 473 -1.66 -11.16 -27.04
C LYS A 473 -0.32 -11.77 -27.49
N LEU A 474 0.56 -11.06 -28.19
CA LEU A 474 1.89 -11.58 -28.57
C LEU A 474 2.73 -11.91 -27.33
N PHE A 475 2.65 -11.08 -26.28
CA PHE A 475 3.44 -11.27 -25.05
C PHE A 475 2.67 -12.07 -23.99
N LYS A 476 1.35 -11.89 -23.90
CA LYS A 476 0.49 -12.47 -22.88
C LYS A 476 -0.23 -13.74 -23.32
N SER A 477 -0.59 -14.58 -22.36
CA SER A 477 -1.52 -15.69 -22.62
C SER A 477 -2.91 -15.15 -22.96
N ASP A 478 -3.54 -15.75 -23.96
CA ASP A 478 -4.86 -15.39 -24.46
C ASP A 478 -5.72 -16.64 -24.74
N GLY A 479 -7.02 -16.43 -24.84
CA GLY A 479 -7.96 -17.48 -25.21
C GLY A 479 -9.06 -16.95 -26.11
N THR A 480 -9.43 -17.72 -27.12
CA THR A 480 -10.56 -17.42 -28.00
C THR A 480 -11.55 -18.57 -27.98
N SER A 481 -12.83 -18.25 -27.81
CA SER A 481 -13.92 -19.21 -27.80
C SER A 481 -14.72 -19.13 -29.10
N ASP A 482 -15.31 -20.24 -29.51
CA ASP A 482 -16.32 -20.30 -30.57
C ASP A 482 -17.73 -19.91 -30.09
N LYS A 483 -17.95 -19.79 -28.77
CA LYS A 483 -19.19 -19.33 -28.14
C LYS A 483 -19.00 -18.00 -27.42
N SER A 484 -19.92 -17.06 -27.63
CA SER A 484 -19.89 -15.73 -27.00
C SER A 484 -20.11 -15.76 -25.48
N TYR A 485 -20.77 -16.79 -24.95
CA TYR A 485 -21.02 -16.97 -23.51
C TYR A 485 -19.91 -17.71 -22.77
N ILE A 486 -18.79 -18.04 -23.46
CA ILE A 486 -17.59 -18.62 -22.86
C ILE A 486 -16.43 -17.67 -23.16
N GLU A 487 -15.89 -17.03 -22.14
CA GLU A 487 -14.84 -16.03 -22.27
C GLU A 487 -13.59 -16.46 -21.50
N TYR A 488 -12.41 -16.32 -22.09
CA TYR A 488 -11.15 -16.50 -21.37
C TYR A 488 -10.91 -15.36 -20.38
N VAL A 489 -10.63 -15.69 -19.13
CA VAL A 489 -10.33 -14.70 -18.09
C VAL A 489 -8.84 -14.69 -17.75
N SER A 490 -8.28 -15.85 -17.42
CA SER A 490 -6.87 -15.96 -17.03
C SER A 490 -6.39 -17.40 -17.11
N SER A 491 -5.08 -17.60 -16.98
CA SER A 491 -4.44 -18.92 -16.90
C SER A 491 -3.27 -18.88 -15.91
N THR A 492 -2.71 -20.05 -15.62
CA THR A 492 -1.46 -20.16 -14.86
C THR A 492 -0.35 -20.73 -15.75
N ALA A 493 0.88 -20.77 -15.23
CA ALA A 493 1.99 -21.45 -15.90
C ALA A 493 1.72 -22.97 -16.10
N ALA A 494 0.90 -23.58 -15.23
CA ALA A 494 0.56 -25.00 -15.32
C ALA A 494 -0.36 -25.32 -16.51
N THR A 495 -1.22 -24.37 -16.91
CA THR A 495 -2.11 -24.52 -18.06
C THR A 495 -1.30 -24.84 -19.33
N LYS A 496 -1.69 -25.89 -20.05
CA LYS A 496 -1.02 -26.30 -21.29
C LYS A 496 -1.69 -25.68 -22.50
N VAL A 497 -0.97 -25.55 -23.61
CA VAL A 497 -1.53 -25.14 -24.91
C VAL A 497 -2.05 -26.38 -25.63
N SER A 498 -3.22 -26.29 -26.24
CA SER A 498 -3.82 -27.36 -27.06
C SER A 498 -3.93 -26.89 -28.52
N SER A 499 -3.49 -27.73 -29.47
CA SER A 499 -3.67 -27.45 -30.90
C SER A 499 -5.11 -27.64 -31.38
N GLU A 500 -5.89 -28.46 -30.67
CA GLU A 500 -7.28 -28.78 -31.01
C GLU A 500 -8.28 -27.90 -30.22
N GLY A 501 -7.80 -27.15 -29.23
CA GLY A 501 -8.64 -26.44 -28.26
C GLY A 501 -9.05 -27.33 -27.08
N TYR A 502 -9.83 -26.77 -26.15
CA TYR A 502 -10.40 -27.46 -25.01
C TYR A 502 -11.92 -27.40 -25.09
N ALA A 503 -12.57 -28.55 -25.13
CA ALA A 503 -14.03 -28.64 -25.05
C ALA A 503 -14.51 -28.20 -23.66
N VAL A 504 -15.46 -27.28 -23.58
CA VAL A 504 -16.06 -26.80 -22.33
C VAL A 504 -17.46 -27.38 -22.25
N ASP A 505 -17.72 -28.12 -21.17
CA ASP A 505 -19.00 -28.78 -20.89
C ASP A 505 -19.58 -28.18 -19.60
N ILE A 506 -20.73 -27.53 -19.69
CA ILE A 506 -21.42 -26.78 -18.65
C ILE A 506 -22.62 -27.59 -18.20
N THR A 507 -22.49 -28.27 -17.07
CA THR A 507 -23.56 -29.07 -16.48
C THR A 507 -24.62 -28.23 -15.76
N LYS A 508 -24.31 -26.98 -15.39
CA LYS A 508 -25.23 -26.08 -14.69
C LYS A 508 -24.84 -24.61 -14.87
N ALA A 509 -25.82 -23.78 -15.18
CA ALA A 509 -25.65 -22.33 -15.30
C ALA A 509 -25.52 -21.67 -13.92
N ALA A 510 -24.74 -20.60 -13.84
CA ALA A 510 -24.72 -19.76 -12.65
C ALA A 510 -26.07 -19.02 -12.50
N ALA A 511 -26.51 -18.82 -11.27
CA ALA A 511 -27.72 -18.07 -10.95
C ALA A 511 -27.47 -17.03 -9.84
N ARG A 512 -28.22 -15.92 -9.90
CA ARG A 512 -28.27 -14.89 -8.86
C ARG A 512 -29.11 -15.38 -7.68
N GLY A 513 -28.77 -14.95 -6.48
CA GLY A 513 -29.66 -15.12 -5.33
C GLY A 513 -30.82 -14.13 -5.45
N TYR A 514 -32.00 -14.51 -4.97
CA TYR A 514 -33.14 -13.61 -4.99
C TYR A 514 -34.06 -13.75 -3.78
N TYR A 515 -34.77 -12.67 -3.48
CA TYR A 515 -35.92 -12.67 -2.58
C TYR A 515 -37.16 -12.26 -3.35
N ARG A 516 -38.15 -13.15 -3.41
CA ARG A 516 -39.44 -12.88 -4.04
C ARG A 516 -40.47 -12.54 -2.97
N GLY A 517 -41.03 -11.33 -3.05
CA GLY A 517 -42.15 -10.91 -2.22
C GLY A 517 -43.44 -11.69 -2.52
N VAL A 518 -44.47 -11.40 -1.73
CA VAL A 518 -45.84 -11.85 -1.97
C VAL A 518 -46.58 -10.87 -2.87
N MET A 519 -47.71 -11.30 -3.44
CA MET A 519 -48.53 -10.43 -4.28
C MET A 519 -49.14 -9.30 -3.46
N ILE A 520 -49.06 -8.08 -4.00
CA ILE A 520 -49.77 -6.88 -3.53
C ILE A 520 -50.58 -6.30 -4.69
N ASN A 521 -51.51 -5.39 -4.39
CA ASN A 521 -52.25 -4.67 -5.42
C ASN A 521 -51.28 -3.91 -6.32
N ASN A 522 -51.51 -3.96 -7.63
CA ASN A 522 -50.66 -3.26 -8.57
C ASN A 522 -50.79 -1.74 -8.36
N PRO A 523 -49.67 -1.00 -8.14
CA PRO A 523 -49.70 0.45 -7.99
C PRO A 523 -50.39 1.19 -9.15
N SER A 524 -50.40 0.61 -10.35
CA SER A 524 -51.08 1.18 -11.53
C SER A 524 -52.61 1.01 -11.52
N VAL A 525 -53.15 0.14 -10.67
CA VAL A 525 -54.60 -0.05 -10.47
C VAL A 525 -55.06 0.66 -9.21
N SER A 526 -54.28 0.56 -8.14
CA SER A 526 -54.50 1.26 -6.88
C SER A 526 -53.17 1.81 -6.40
N ASN A 527 -53.04 3.14 -6.40
CA ASN A 527 -51.83 3.81 -5.95
C ASN A 527 -51.34 3.25 -4.60
N LEU A 528 -50.03 3.03 -4.49
CA LEU A 528 -49.38 2.62 -3.25
C LEU A 528 -48.72 3.84 -2.60
N THR A 529 -49.03 4.10 -1.33
CA THR A 529 -48.48 5.25 -0.61
C THR A 529 -47.44 4.81 0.41
N ILE A 530 -46.24 5.38 0.31
CA ILE A 530 -45.20 5.34 1.34
C ILE A 530 -45.18 6.69 2.07
N ASP A 531 -45.26 6.64 3.39
CA ASP A 531 -45.20 7.81 4.27
C ASP A 531 -44.44 7.48 5.58
N SER A 532 -44.35 8.46 6.49
CA SER A 532 -43.63 8.31 7.76
C SER A 532 -44.04 7.11 8.65
N SER A 533 -45.21 6.52 8.42
CA SER A 533 -45.70 5.35 9.17
C SER A 533 -45.18 4.02 8.60
N ASN A 534 -44.82 3.96 7.31
CA ASN A 534 -44.52 2.71 6.60
C ASN A 534 -43.29 2.82 5.66
N ASN A 535 -42.36 3.73 5.93
CA ASN A 535 -41.21 3.99 5.05
C ASN A 535 -39.87 3.39 5.50
N LYS A 536 -39.84 2.46 6.46
CA LYS A 536 -38.57 1.90 6.95
C LYS A 536 -38.35 0.46 6.52
N LEU A 537 -37.20 0.17 5.94
CA LEU A 537 -36.84 -1.12 5.36
C LEU A 537 -35.57 -1.67 6.02
N LYS A 538 -35.52 -3.00 6.17
CA LYS A 538 -34.29 -3.70 6.56
C LYS A 538 -34.09 -4.95 5.72
N VAL A 539 -32.94 -5.04 5.07
CA VAL A 539 -32.59 -6.10 4.11
C VAL A 539 -31.27 -6.71 4.53
N LYS A 540 -31.11 -8.00 4.26
CA LYS A 540 -29.85 -8.71 4.42
C LYS A 540 -29.43 -9.31 3.10
N ILE A 541 -28.26 -8.92 2.63
CA ILE A 541 -27.60 -9.49 1.45
C ILE A 541 -26.43 -10.33 1.95
N ASN A 542 -26.40 -11.61 1.59
CA ASN A 542 -25.42 -12.58 2.07
C ASN A 542 -25.42 -12.62 3.60
N ASN A 543 -24.31 -12.21 4.23
CA ASN A 543 -24.18 -12.13 5.68
C ASN A 543 -24.24 -10.70 6.23
N THR A 544 -24.48 -9.71 5.37
CA THR A 544 -24.49 -8.29 5.74
C THR A 544 -25.92 -7.78 5.86
N ILE A 545 -26.24 -7.19 6.99
CA ILE A 545 -27.54 -6.56 7.25
C ILE A 545 -27.40 -5.06 7.01
N SER A 546 -28.37 -4.46 6.32
CA SER A 546 -28.46 -3.02 6.12
C SER A 546 -28.54 -2.25 7.44
N GLU A 547 -28.31 -0.95 7.37
CA GLU A 547 -28.87 -0.06 8.37
C GLU A 547 -30.40 0.01 8.22
N LEU A 548 -31.06 0.82 9.06
CA LEU A 548 -32.49 1.02 8.89
C LEU A 548 -32.71 2.00 7.73
N ILE A 549 -32.95 1.44 6.54
CA ILE A 549 -33.14 2.20 5.30
C ILE A 549 -34.46 2.97 5.41
N THR A 550 -34.44 4.26 5.07
CA THR A 550 -35.64 5.11 5.08
C THR A 550 -35.97 5.49 3.63
N LEU A 551 -37.15 5.08 3.18
CA LEU A 551 -37.70 5.43 1.87
C LEU A 551 -38.31 6.83 1.90
N ASP A 552 -38.27 7.51 0.78
CA ASP A 552 -38.92 8.80 0.61
C ASP A 552 -40.45 8.65 0.64
N SER A 553 -41.13 9.64 1.22
CA SER A 553 -42.59 9.65 1.25
C SER A 553 -43.14 10.01 -0.13
N LYS A 554 -43.85 9.08 -0.77
CA LYS A 554 -44.27 9.16 -2.16
C LYS A 554 -45.52 8.32 -2.43
N ILE A 555 -46.30 8.73 -3.44
CA ILE A 555 -47.43 7.97 -3.97
C ILE A 555 -46.98 7.36 -5.30
N TYR A 556 -46.95 6.03 -5.37
CA TYR A 556 -46.56 5.27 -6.54
C TYR A 556 -47.79 4.90 -7.37
N SER A 557 -47.75 5.23 -8.65
CA SER A 557 -48.75 4.82 -9.66
C SER A 557 -48.18 3.78 -10.66
N SER A 558 -46.93 3.34 -10.44
CA SER A 558 -46.24 2.34 -11.25
C SER A 558 -45.41 1.43 -10.35
N GLY A 559 -45.54 0.11 -10.53
CA GLY A 559 -44.71 -0.87 -9.84
C GLY A 559 -43.24 -0.77 -10.25
N THR A 560 -42.94 -0.38 -11.48
CA THR A 560 -41.56 -0.17 -11.95
C THR A 560 -40.89 1.01 -11.25
N GLU A 561 -41.62 2.12 -11.06
CA GLU A 561 -41.10 3.27 -10.32
C GLU A 561 -40.86 2.92 -8.85
N LEU A 562 -41.77 2.14 -8.24
CA LEU A 562 -41.59 1.62 -6.89
C LEU A 562 -40.35 0.73 -6.78
N ALA A 563 -40.14 -0.16 -7.73
CA ALA A 563 -38.97 -1.04 -7.74
C ALA A 563 -37.66 -0.25 -7.84
N GLN A 564 -37.59 0.75 -8.71
CA GLN A 564 -36.40 1.61 -8.85
C GLN A 564 -36.09 2.38 -7.57
N ASP A 565 -37.10 3.02 -6.95
CA ASP A 565 -36.87 3.79 -5.72
C ASP A 565 -36.39 2.87 -4.57
N ILE A 566 -36.86 1.61 -4.52
CA ILE A 566 -36.38 0.62 -3.56
C ILE A 566 -34.95 0.16 -3.88
N GLU A 567 -34.63 -0.06 -5.16
CA GLU A 567 -33.29 -0.40 -5.61
C GLU A 567 -32.29 0.68 -5.21
N ASP A 568 -32.59 1.95 -5.53
CA ASP A 568 -31.75 3.10 -5.20
C ASP A 568 -31.57 3.24 -3.68
N ALA A 569 -32.63 3.01 -2.90
CA ALA A 569 -32.56 3.06 -1.44
C ALA A 569 -31.72 1.92 -0.83
N ILE A 570 -31.81 0.70 -1.37
CA ILE A 570 -30.98 -0.43 -0.91
C ILE A 570 -29.52 -0.22 -1.33
N ASN A 571 -29.28 0.21 -2.58
CA ASN A 571 -27.94 0.43 -3.12
C ASN A 571 -27.27 1.68 -2.54
N GLY A 572 -28.06 2.63 -2.02
CA GLY A 572 -27.58 3.80 -1.28
C GLY A 572 -27.21 3.52 0.19
N ASP A 573 -27.51 2.32 0.72
CA ASP A 573 -27.16 1.95 2.09
C ASP A 573 -25.63 1.81 2.25
N SER A 574 -25.11 2.35 3.35
CA SER A 574 -23.66 2.41 3.60
C SER A 574 -22.98 1.03 3.77
N LYS A 575 -23.75 -0.02 4.09
CA LYS A 575 -23.26 -1.39 4.24
C LYS A 575 -23.54 -2.25 3.02
N LEU A 576 -24.66 -2.04 2.34
CA LEU A 576 -25.09 -2.86 1.21
C LEU A 576 -24.69 -2.34 -0.16
N GLY A 577 -24.38 -1.05 -0.31
CA GLY A 577 -24.09 -0.44 -1.62
C GLY A 577 -22.95 -1.09 -2.40
N SER A 578 -21.97 -1.70 -1.71
CA SER A 578 -20.88 -2.44 -2.36
C SER A 578 -21.27 -3.86 -2.85
N LEU A 579 -22.36 -4.43 -2.33
CA LEU A 579 -22.89 -5.72 -2.73
C LEU A 579 -23.89 -5.56 -3.88
N GLY A 580 -24.75 -4.54 -3.80
CA GLY A 580 -25.71 -4.18 -4.83
C GLY A 580 -26.87 -5.17 -4.99
N VAL A 581 -28.04 -4.65 -5.32
CA VAL A 581 -29.20 -5.42 -5.78
C VAL A 581 -29.77 -4.82 -7.04
N ASP A 582 -30.50 -5.64 -7.80
CA ASP A 582 -31.46 -5.16 -8.78
C ASP A 582 -32.86 -5.53 -8.29
N VAL A 583 -33.79 -4.59 -8.36
CA VAL A 583 -35.17 -4.79 -7.92
C VAL A 583 -36.10 -4.71 -9.12
N GLU A 584 -36.92 -5.73 -9.31
CA GLU A 584 -37.88 -5.77 -10.40
C GLU A 584 -39.31 -5.90 -9.86
N TRP A 585 -40.24 -5.24 -10.54
CA TRP A 585 -41.66 -5.44 -10.35
C TRP A 585 -42.20 -6.45 -11.37
N MET A 586 -42.77 -7.53 -10.86
CA MET A 586 -43.41 -8.57 -11.68
C MET A 586 -44.91 -8.31 -11.73
N ASP A 587 -45.35 -7.73 -12.84
CA ASP A 587 -46.76 -7.41 -13.09
C ASP A 587 -47.57 -8.69 -13.37
N ASN A 588 -48.72 -8.82 -12.71
CA ASN A 588 -49.69 -9.88 -12.90
C ASN A 588 -51.13 -9.30 -12.98
N GLY A 589 -51.29 -8.20 -13.71
CA GLY A 589 -52.57 -7.50 -13.91
C GLY A 589 -52.91 -6.62 -12.72
N ASP A 590 -54.02 -6.91 -12.04
CA ASP A 590 -54.48 -6.14 -10.86
C ASP A 590 -53.57 -6.32 -9.63
N THR A 591 -52.66 -7.29 -9.69
CA THR A 591 -51.69 -7.61 -8.63
C THR A 591 -50.29 -7.72 -9.21
N GLY A 592 -49.27 -7.68 -8.37
CA GLY A 592 -47.90 -8.00 -8.74
C GLY A 592 -47.03 -8.15 -7.50
N TYR A 593 -45.74 -8.41 -7.68
CA TYR A 593 -44.81 -8.57 -6.57
C TYR A 593 -43.43 -8.01 -6.90
N LEU A 594 -42.68 -7.67 -5.85
CA LEU A 594 -41.27 -7.29 -5.96
C LEU A 594 -40.39 -8.53 -5.92
N ILE A 595 -39.37 -8.55 -6.76
CA ILE A 595 -38.26 -9.50 -6.67
C ILE A 595 -36.95 -8.73 -6.56
N ILE A 596 -36.14 -9.09 -5.58
CA ILE A 596 -34.85 -8.45 -5.30
C ILE A 596 -33.76 -9.47 -5.61
N TYR A 597 -32.93 -9.19 -6.60
CA TYR A 597 -31.81 -10.04 -7.01
C TYR A 597 -30.49 -9.49 -6.49
N THR A 598 -29.57 -10.35 -6.05
CA THR A 598 -28.16 -9.97 -5.83
C THR A 598 -27.52 -9.57 -7.14
N GLN A 599 -26.70 -8.52 -7.25
CA GLN A 599 -25.99 -8.23 -8.52
C GLN A 599 -24.99 -9.33 -8.90
N ALA A 600 -24.37 -9.97 -7.91
CA ALA A 600 -23.47 -11.09 -8.12
C ALA A 600 -24.22 -12.42 -8.35
N TYR A 601 -23.52 -13.35 -9.01
CA TYR A 601 -23.93 -14.75 -9.21
C TYR A 601 -23.16 -15.66 -8.27
N GLY A 602 -23.78 -16.75 -7.82
CA GLY A 602 -23.08 -17.81 -7.10
C GLY A 602 -23.86 -18.39 -5.92
N SER A 603 -23.38 -19.52 -5.40
CA SER A 603 -24.04 -20.25 -4.30
C SER A 603 -24.05 -19.51 -2.96
N LYS A 604 -23.16 -18.52 -2.81
CA LYS A 604 -23.08 -17.64 -1.63
C LYS A 604 -24.05 -16.47 -1.69
N GLU A 605 -24.53 -16.16 -2.89
CA GLU A 605 -25.36 -14.99 -3.13
C GLU A 605 -26.79 -15.26 -2.66
N SER A 606 -27.29 -14.41 -1.76
CA SER A 606 -28.63 -14.52 -1.21
C SER A 606 -29.16 -13.17 -0.77
N VAL A 607 -30.47 -12.97 -0.93
CA VAL A 607 -31.19 -11.83 -0.36
C VAL A 607 -32.25 -12.36 0.59
N THR A 608 -32.33 -11.76 1.76
CA THR A 608 -33.37 -12.04 2.77
C THR A 608 -33.87 -10.74 3.36
N ILE A 609 -35.11 -10.78 3.86
CA ILE A 609 -35.74 -9.66 4.55
C ILE A 609 -35.60 -9.90 6.05
N GLU A 610 -34.95 -8.96 6.73
CA GLU A 610 -34.64 -9.10 8.16
C GLU A 610 -35.82 -8.61 9.00
N SER A 611 -36.34 -9.46 9.89
CA SER A 611 -37.43 -9.05 10.77
C SER A 611 -36.93 -8.05 11.83
N ASP A 612 -37.44 -6.82 11.78
CA ASP A 612 -37.15 -5.77 12.76
C ASP A 612 -38.44 -4.99 13.05
N THR A 613 -38.75 -4.77 14.33
CA THR A 613 -39.94 -4.03 14.74
C THR A 613 -39.99 -2.59 14.21
N GLN A 614 -38.85 -2.03 13.82
CA GLN A 614 -38.73 -0.69 13.25
C GLN A 614 -38.81 -0.67 11.72
N ALA A 615 -38.81 -1.83 11.05
CA ALA A 615 -38.88 -1.93 9.59
C ALA A 615 -40.33 -1.98 9.11
N THR A 616 -40.99 -0.82 9.14
CA THR A 616 -42.43 -0.67 8.91
C THR A 616 -42.87 -0.85 7.46
N ALA A 617 -41.95 -0.81 6.48
CA ALA A 617 -42.26 -0.93 5.06
C ALA A 617 -42.48 -2.39 4.59
N HIS A 618 -42.00 -3.39 5.33
CA HIS A 618 -42.00 -4.78 4.84
C HIS A 618 -43.40 -5.30 4.49
N SER A 619 -44.43 -4.92 5.24
CA SER A 619 -45.79 -5.41 4.98
C SER A 619 -46.43 -4.73 3.77
N VAL A 620 -46.31 -3.40 3.66
CA VAL A 620 -46.95 -2.64 2.56
C VAL A 620 -46.29 -2.95 1.21
N LEU A 621 -44.99 -3.27 1.22
CA LEU A 621 -44.24 -3.66 0.03
C LEU A 621 -44.37 -5.15 -0.34
N GLY A 622 -45.17 -5.94 0.40
CA GLY A 622 -45.30 -7.38 0.15
C GLY A 622 -44.01 -8.16 0.41
N LEU A 623 -43.09 -7.64 1.22
CA LEU A 623 -41.83 -8.31 1.56
C LEU A 623 -41.99 -9.26 2.76
N THR A 624 -43.09 -9.16 3.50
CA THR A 624 -43.38 -10.07 4.62
C THR A 624 -43.90 -11.41 4.09
N GLY A 625 -43.26 -12.53 4.47
CA GLY A 625 -43.67 -13.87 4.05
C GLY A 625 -43.24 -14.26 2.63
N GLY A 626 -42.33 -13.49 2.02
CA GLY A 626 -41.71 -13.84 0.75
C GLY A 626 -40.77 -15.04 0.84
N VAL A 627 -40.24 -15.45 -0.31
CA VAL A 627 -39.39 -16.63 -0.46
C VAL A 627 -37.98 -16.19 -0.87
N ALA A 628 -36.99 -16.59 -0.06
CA ALA A 628 -35.59 -16.45 -0.41
C ALA A 628 -35.10 -17.69 -1.17
N GLN A 629 -34.35 -17.49 -2.24
CA GLN A 629 -33.62 -18.54 -2.95
C GLN A 629 -32.16 -18.10 -3.10
N ALA A 630 -31.24 -18.98 -2.68
CA ALA A 630 -29.82 -18.77 -2.90
C ALA A 630 -29.48 -18.91 -4.39
N GLY A 631 -28.44 -18.18 -4.83
CA GLY A 631 -27.89 -18.32 -6.16
C GLY A 631 -27.22 -19.68 -6.38
N ALA A 632 -26.60 -19.84 -7.54
CA ALA A 632 -25.86 -21.04 -7.88
C ALA A 632 -24.57 -20.69 -8.62
N ASP A 633 -23.52 -21.45 -8.35
CA ASP A 633 -22.28 -21.38 -9.14
C ASP A 633 -22.47 -22.14 -10.45
N VAL A 634 -21.72 -21.75 -11.48
CA VAL A 634 -21.56 -22.55 -12.70
C VAL A 634 -20.94 -23.90 -12.36
N GLU A 635 -21.41 -25.00 -12.95
CA GLU A 635 -20.79 -26.32 -12.78
C GLU A 635 -20.45 -26.90 -14.16
N GLY A 636 -19.28 -27.51 -14.30
CA GLY A 636 -18.84 -28.04 -15.60
C GLY A 636 -17.44 -28.64 -15.59
N THR A 637 -16.98 -29.07 -16.77
CA THR A 637 -15.63 -29.58 -17.01
C THR A 637 -14.95 -28.80 -18.14
N ILE A 638 -13.61 -28.80 -18.14
CA ILE A 638 -12.80 -28.24 -19.22
C ILE A 638 -11.92 -29.37 -19.75
N ASN A 639 -12.06 -29.69 -21.03
CA ASN A 639 -11.40 -30.81 -21.69
C ASN A 639 -11.68 -32.17 -21.02
N GLY A 640 -12.87 -32.36 -20.44
CA GLY A 640 -13.21 -33.51 -19.61
C GLY A 640 -12.51 -33.58 -18.26
N GLU A 641 -11.65 -32.60 -17.93
CA GLU A 641 -11.03 -32.47 -16.61
C GLU A 641 -11.95 -31.65 -15.68
N PRO A 642 -12.01 -31.99 -14.38
CA PRO A 642 -12.91 -31.33 -13.45
C PRO A 642 -12.53 -29.86 -13.26
N ALA A 643 -13.54 -28.99 -13.21
CA ALA A 643 -13.38 -27.56 -12.98
C ALA A 643 -14.28 -27.09 -11.84
N LYS A 644 -13.79 -26.11 -11.08
CA LYS A 644 -14.48 -25.49 -9.95
C LYS A 644 -15.17 -24.21 -10.39
N GLY A 645 -16.48 -24.15 -10.17
CA GLY A 645 -17.28 -22.94 -10.31
C GLY A 645 -17.22 -22.03 -9.09
N VAL A 646 -17.18 -20.73 -9.33
CA VAL A 646 -17.49 -19.67 -8.35
C VAL A 646 -18.23 -18.56 -9.10
N GLY A 647 -19.51 -18.36 -8.81
CA GLY A 647 -20.39 -17.52 -9.60
C GLY A 647 -20.38 -17.93 -11.06
N GLN A 648 -20.05 -17.00 -11.95
CA GLN A 648 -19.89 -17.25 -13.39
C GLN A 648 -18.49 -17.72 -13.79
N ILE A 649 -17.55 -17.89 -12.86
CA ILE A 649 -16.17 -18.28 -13.19
C ILE A 649 -15.97 -19.78 -13.03
N LEU A 650 -15.62 -20.46 -14.12
CA LEU A 650 -15.24 -21.87 -14.14
C LEU A 650 -13.71 -21.98 -14.21
N THR A 651 -13.09 -22.63 -13.23
CA THR A 651 -11.63 -22.74 -13.10
C THR A 651 -11.18 -24.20 -13.14
N GLY A 652 -10.27 -24.57 -14.05
CA GLY A 652 -9.67 -25.91 -14.04
C GLY A 652 -8.93 -26.17 -12.73
N ASN A 653 -9.18 -27.34 -12.12
CA ASN A 653 -8.68 -27.68 -10.80
C ASN A 653 -7.14 -27.82 -10.76
N SER A 654 -6.57 -27.55 -9.59
CA SER A 654 -5.14 -27.77 -9.36
C SER A 654 -4.79 -29.26 -9.49
N GLY A 655 -3.71 -29.56 -10.19
CA GLY A 655 -3.27 -30.92 -10.51
C GLY A 655 -3.86 -31.48 -11.81
N ASN A 656 -4.76 -30.76 -12.48
CA ASN A 656 -5.22 -31.14 -13.82
C ASN A 656 -4.03 -31.21 -14.79
N LYS A 657 -4.05 -32.19 -15.71
CA LYS A 657 -2.95 -32.43 -16.65
C LYS A 657 -2.82 -31.31 -17.68
N THR A 658 -3.94 -30.74 -18.11
CA THR A 658 -3.97 -29.74 -19.20
C THR A 658 -4.55 -28.40 -18.80
N THR A 659 -5.56 -28.38 -17.92
CA THR A 659 -6.40 -27.21 -17.65
C THR A 659 -6.12 -26.53 -16.31
N ASP A 660 -5.08 -26.94 -15.57
CA ASP A 660 -4.77 -26.40 -14.23
C ASP A 660 -4.69 -24.87 -14.27
N GLY A 661 -5.61 -24.24 -13.52
CA GLY A 661 -5.68 -22.79 -13.35
C GLY A 661 -6.20 -22.01 -14.56
N LEU A 662 -6.71 -22.68 -15.60
CA LEU A 662 -7.44 -22.02 -16.69
C LEU A 662 -8.79 -21.53 -16.16
N LYS A 663 -9.02 -20.22 -16.22
CA LYS A 663 -10.27 -19.57 -15.79
C LYS A 663 -11.06 -19.06 -16.97
N LEU A 664 -12.33 -19.45 -17.01
CA LEU A 664 -13.29 -19.05 -18.02
C LEU A 664 -14.47 -18.35 -17.33
N ARG A 665 -14.99 -17.28 -17.92
CA ARG A 665 -16.27 -16.69 -17.53
C ARG A 665 -17.36 -17.32 -18.40
N ILE A 666 -18.39 -17.81 -17.75
CA ILE A 666 -19.51 -18.52 -18.35
C ILE A 666 -20.78 -17.71 -18.08
N THR A 667 -21.36 -17.13 -19.13
CA THR A 667 -22.63 -16.38 -19.08
C THR A 667 -23.78 -17.15 -19.74
N ALA A 668 -23.61 -18.47 -19.87
CA ALA A 668 -24.64 -19.35 -20.43
C ALA A 668 -25.90 -19.31 -19.56
N THR A 669 -27.05 -19.19 -20.22
CA THR A 669 -28.37 -19.33 -19.60
C THR A 669 -28.77 -20.81 -19.52
N PRO A 670 -29.69 -21.19 -18.64
CA PRO A 670 -30.17 -22.59 -18.55
C PRO A 670 -30.65 -23.16 -19.89
N ASP A 671 -31.25 -22.34 -20.75
CA ASP A 671 -31.75 -22.75 -22.07
C ASP A 671 -30.64 -23.01 -23.10
N GLN A 672 -29.42 -22.52 -22.84
CA GLN A 672 -28.25 -22.71 -23.69
C GLN A 672 -27.44 -23.95 -23.34
N ILE A 673 -27.73 -24.59 -22.21
CA ILE A 673 -27.05 -25.80 -21.75
C ILE A 673 -27.62 -27.01 -22.48
N VAL A 674 -26.72 -27.80 -23.07
CA VAL A 674 -27.08 -28.99 -23.86
C VAL A 674 -26.44 -30.23 -23.26
N SER A 675 -26.77 -31.41 -23.77
CA SER A 675 -26.06 -32.63 -23.39
C SER A 675 -24.71 -32.68 -24.10
N GLY A 676 -23.61 -32.47 -23.36
CA GLY A 676 -22.24 -32.52 -23.86
C GLY A 676 -21.63 -31.12 -24.01
N ALA A 677 -20.48 -31.03 -24.69
CA ALA A 677 -19.72 -29.77 -24.76
C ALA A 677 -20.48 -28.64 -25.50
N GLU A 678 -20.66 -27.51 -24.83
CA GLU A 678 -21.27 -26.29 -25.38
C GLU A 678 -20.36 -25.59 -26.38
N GLY A 679 -19.05 -25.62 -26.17
CA GLY A 679 -18.10 -24.88 -27.00
C GLY A 679 -16.65 -25.31 -26.81
N THR A 680 -15.77 -24.69 -27.60
CA THR A 680 -14.33 -24.95 -27.58
C THR A 680 -13.57 -23.66 -27.28
N ILE A 681 -12.71 -23.70 -26.25
CA ILE A 681 -11.75 -22.63 -25.95
C ILE A 681 -10.37 -22.96 -26.52
N TYR A 682 -9.86 -22.07 -27.38
CA TYR A 682 -8.50 -22.14 -27.92
C TYR A 682 -7.58 -21.27 -27.07
N PHE A 683 -6.85 -21.92 -26.16
CA PHE A 683 -5.91 -21.25 -25.26
C PHE A 683 -4.49 -21.24 -25.83
N ASN A 684 -3.85 -20.07 -25.80
CA ASN A 684 -2.48 -19.86 -26.23
C ASN A 684 -1.66 -19.13 -25.17
N LYS A 685 -0.37 -19.44 -25.10
CA LYS A 685 0.60 -18.67 -24.30
C LYS A 685 1.32 -17.69 -25.21
N GLY A 686 1.36 -16.42 -24.82
CA GLY A 686 2.21 -15.42 -25.46
C GLY A 686 3.70 -15.72 -25.23
N ILE A 687 4.56 -15.07 -26.01
CA ILE A 687 6.01 -15.32 -26.01
C ILE A 687 6.63 -15.02 -24.65
N ALA A 688 6.19 -13.97 -23.94
CA ALA A 688 6.71 -13.66 -22.62
C ALA A 688 6.35 -14.75 -21.60
N ALA A 689 5.10 -15.23 -21.64
CA ALA A 689 4.65 -16.35 -20.81
C ALA A 689 5.36 -17.67 -21.15
N LEU A 690 5.63 -17.94 -22.43
CA LEU A 690 6.40 -19.11 -22.88
C LEU A 690 7.84 -19.05 -22.36
N ILE A 691 8.48 -17.89 -22.46
CA ILE A 691 9.85 -17.68 -21.96
C ILE A 691 9.89 -17.82 -20.43
N ASP A 692 8.94 -17.23 -19.71
CA ASP A 692 8.86 -17.35 -18.25
C ASP A 692 8.72 -18.82 -17.79
N ASP A 693 7.82 -19.58 -18.42
CA ASP A 693 7.63 -21.02 -18.16
C ASP A 693 8.91 -21.83 -18.47
N LYS A 694 9.54 -21.54 -19.60
CA LYS A 694 10.77 -22.21 -20.03
C LYS A 694 11.94 -21.96 -19.08
N LEU A 695 12.17 -20.69 -18.73
CA LEU A 695 13.24 -20.28 -17.82
C LEU A 695 12.99 -20.78 -16.41
N SER A 696 11.72 -20.89 -15.98
CA SER A 696 11.37 -21.51 -14.70
C SER A 696 11.88 -22.95 -14.60
N ARG A 697 11.76 -23.75 -15.66
CA ARG A 697 12.27 -25.14 -15.66
C ARG A 697 13.80 -25.24 -15.56
N TYR A 698 14.53 -24.23 -16.04
CA TYR A 698 15.99 -24.20 -15.92
C TYR A 698 16.44 -23.71 -14.54
N THR A 699 15.76 -22.70 -14.00
CA THR A 699 16.16 -21.93 -12.82
C THR A 699 15.48 -22.34 -11.52
N ASP A 700 14.58 -23.33 -11.56
CA ASP A 700 13.90 -23.84 -10.36
C ASP A 700 14.92 -24.27 -9.30
N SER A 701 14.72 -23.80 -8.07
CA SER A 701 15.68 -23.99 -6.96
C SER A 701 15.73 -25.42 -6.44
N TYR A 702 14.74 -26.26 -6.75
CA TYR A 702 14.62 -27.62 -6.25
C TYR A 702 14.89 -28.66 -7.34
N ASN A 703 14.28 -28.51 -8.52
CA ASN A 703 14.32 -29.49 -9.60
C ASN A 703 14.85 -28.93 -10.92
N GLY A 704 15.34 -27.69 -10.93
CA GLY A 704 15.84 -27.03 -12.12
C GLY A 704 17.08 -27.71 -12.70
N ILE A 705 17.23 -27.66 -14.02
CA ILE A 705 18.38 -28.27 -14.71
C ILE A 705 19.71 -27.68 -14.21
N ILE A 706 19.75 -26.37 -13.94
CA ILE A 706 20.95 -25.70 -13.41
C ILE A 706 21.22 -26.15 -11.97
N LYS A 707 20.18 -26.33 -11.15
CA LYS A 707 20.32 -26.86 -9.79
C LYS A 707 20.96 -28.25 -9.79
N VAL A 708 20.46 -29.15 -10.64
CA VAL A 708 21.03 -30.50 -10.79
C VAL A 708 22.50 -30.45 -11.21
N ARG A 709 22.85 -29.57 -12.16
CA ARG A 709 24.24 -29.41 -12.63
C ARG A 709 25.16 -28.84 -11.55
N THR A 710 24.73 -27.79 -10.85
CA THR A 710 25.50 -27.16 -9.77
C THR A 710 25.70 -28.11 -8.59
N ASP A 711 24.69 -28.90 -8.21
CA ASP A 711 24.83 -29.95 -7.18
C ASP A 711 25.84 -31.03 -7.58
N SER A 712 25.84 -31.43 -8.85
CA SER A 712 26.81 -32.41 -9.36
C SER A 712 28.25 -31.89 -9.33
N LEU A 713 28.43 -30.60 -9.63
CA LEU A 713 29.75 -29.94 -9.56
C LEU A 713 30.20 -29.82 -8.10
N GLN A 714 29.31 -29.39 -7.20
CA GLN A 714 29.61 -29.30 -5.77
C GLN A 714 30.04 -30.64 -5.18
N LYS A 715 29.29 -31.72 -5.46
CA LYS A 715 29.67 -33.08 -5.03
C LYS A 715 31.04 -33.52 -5.57
N THR A 716 31.40 -33.07 -6.77
CA THR A 716 32.72 -33.36 -7.36
C THR A 716 33.82 -32.58 -6.65
N ILE A 717 33.59 -31.30 -6.34
CA ILE A 717 34.48 -30.44 -5.56
C ILE A 717 34.72 -31.05 -4.17
N ASP A 718 33.64 -31.45 -3.48
CA ASP A 718 33.72 -32.03 -2.12
C ASP A 718 34.53 -33.34 -2.12
N ARG A 719 34.35 -34.18 -3.15
CA ARG A 719 35.14 -35.41 -3.32
C ARG A 719 36.62 -35.11 -3.57
N ILE A 720 36.93 -34.13 -4.43
CA ILE A 720 38.31 -33.73 -4.70
C ILE A 720 38.96 -33.15 -3.43
N ALA A 721 38.24 -32.32 -2.68
CA ALA A 721 38.70 -31.78 -1.41
C ALA A 721 39.06 -32.90 -0.42
N SER A 722 38.19 -33.89 -0.28
CA SER A 722 38.45 -35.06 0.57
C SER A 722 39.70 -35.84 0.13
N GLN A 723 39.93 -35.97 -1.19
CA GLN A 723 41.13 -36.61 -1.72
C GLN A 723 42.41 -35.80 -1.44
N ILE A 724 42.33 -34.47 -1.50
CA ILE A 724 43.43 -33.57 -1.14
C ILE A 724 43.77 -33.76 0.34
N ASP A 725 42.78 -33.68 1.23
CA ASP A 725 42.96 -33.85 2.68
C ASP A 725 43.63 -35.21 3.01
N GLU A 726 43.20 -36.29 2.34
CA GLU A 726 43.81 -37.62 2.49
C GLU A 726 45.27 -37.67 2.03
N MET A 727 45.59 -37.03 0.90
CA MET A 727 46.95 -36.96 0.36
C MET A 727 47.87 -36.11 1.24
N GLU A 728 47.39 -34.97 1.72
CA GLU A 728 48.13 -34.10 2.65
C GLU A 728 48.43 -34.83 3.97
N ALA A 729 47.42 -35.52 4.53
CA ALA A 729 47.61 -36.33 5.73
C ALA A 729 48.61 -37.48 5.50
N ALA A 730 48.60 -38.10 4.32
CA ALA A 730 49.58 -39.13 3.96
C ALA A 730 51.00 -38.56 3.80
N GLN A 731 51.12 -37.38 3.19
CA GLN A 731 52.38 -36.68 3.03
C GLN A 731 52.99 -36.31 4.39
N GLU A 732 52.20 -35.80 5.33
CA GLU A 732 52.66 -35.48 6.69
C GLU A 732 53.09 -36.73 7.48
N ARG A 733 52.37 -37.85 7.36
CA ARG A 733 52.81 -39.13 7.94
C ARG A 733 54.13 -39.60 7.36
N LYS A 734 54.29 -39.51 6.03
CA LYS A 734 55.53 -39.89 5.34
C LYS A 734 56.70 -38.99 5.76
N LYS A 735 56.46 -37.68 5.87
CA LYS A 735 57.43 -36.70 6.37
C LYS A 735 57.87 -37.04 7.79
N ALA A 736 56.94 -37.30 8.71
CA ALA A 736 57.26 -37.69 10.09
C ALA A 736 58.11 -38.98 10.14
N SER A 737 57.72 -40.01 9.37
CA SER A 737 58.48 -41.27 9.31
C SER A 737 59.89 -41.08 8.75
N LEU A 738 60.06 -40.25 7.72
CA LEU A 738 61.37 -39.92 7.18
C LEU A 738 62.23 -39.19 8.24
N TYR A 739 61.66 -38.23 8.96
CA TYR A 739 62.36 -37.57 10.07
C TYR A 739 62.83 -38.55 11.13
N GLU A 740 61.99 -39.49 11.58
CA GLU A 740 62.37 -40.54 12.54
C GLU A 740 63.53 -41.41 12.00
N GLN A 741 63.47 -41.82 10.73
CA GLN A 741 64.53 -42.61 10.10
C GLN A 741 65.87 -41.85 10.04
N PHE A 742 65.84 -40.56 9.69
CA PHE A 742 67.04 -39.73 9.69
C PHE A 742 67.60 -39.48 11.10
N GLN A 743 66.75 -39.34 12.13
CA GLN A 743 67.21 -39.27 13.53
C GLN A 743 67.92 -40.54 13.98
N ALA A 744 67.35 -41.71 13.66
CA ALA A 744 67.94 -42.99 13.99
C ALA A 744 69.29 -43.18 13.29
N MET A 745 69.40 -42.75 12.03
CA MET A 745 70.66 -42.79 11.27
C MET A 745 71.72 -41.87 11.87
N GLU A 746 71.40 -40.62 12.23
CA GLU A 746 72.33 -39.70 12.88
C GLU A 746 72.80 -40.24 14.23
N SER A 747 71.91 -40.87 15.01
CA SER A 747 72.27 -41.50 16.28
C SER A 747 73.22 -42.68 16.09
N ALA A 748 72.96 -43.54 15.10
CA ALA A 748 73.85 -44.65 14.76
C ALA A 748 75.22 -44.16 14.23
N LEU A 749 75.24 -43.07 13.46
CA LEU A 749 76.48 -42.42 13.01
C LEU A 749 77.26 -41.82 14.18
N ALA A 750 76.58 -41.23 15.16
CA ALA A 750 77.18 -40.74 16.40
C ALA A 750 77.87 -41.88 17.17
N GLU A 751 77.17 -43.00 17.34
CA GLU A 751 77.70 -44.20 17.99
C GLU A 751 78.88 -44.80 17.22
N LEU A 752 78.82 -44.81 15.88
CA LEU A 752 79.91 -45.26 15.05
C LEU A 752 81.13 -44.35 15.13
N GLN A 753 80.95 -43.02 15.15
CA GLN A 753 82.06 -42.08 15.36
C GLN A 753 82.65 -42.22 16.77
N ALA A 754 81.82 -42.41 17.79
CA ALA A 754 82.28 -42.69 19.15
C ALA A 754 83.07 -44.01 19.21
N THR A 755 82.57 -45.07 18.59
CA THR A 755 83.26 -46.37 18.47
C THR A 755 84.56 -46.23 17.67
N GLN A 756 84.57 -45.42 16.60
CA GLN A 756 85.77 -45.11 15.84
C GLN A 756 86.79 -44.35 16.68
N GLN A 757 86.35 -43.39 17.51
CA GLN A 757 87.22 -42.67 18.43
C GLN A 757 87.77 -43.61 19.53
N GLU A 758 86.96 -44.51 20.07
CA GLU A 758 87.40 -45.56 21.00
C GLU A 758 88.39 -46.52 20.35
N LEU A 759 88.11 -47.01 19.13
CA LEU A 759 89.04 -47.83 18.37
C LEU A 759 90.32 -47.06 18.02
N THR A 760 90.22 -45.77 17.69
CA THR A 760 91.39 -44.91 17.44
C THR A 760 92.20 -44.70 18.73
N ALA A 761 91.55 -44.59 19.89
CA ALA A 761 92.22 -44.54 21.19
C ALA A 761 92.85 -45.90 21.56
N TYR A 762 92.17 -47.00 21.25
CA TYR A 762 92.65 -48.37 21.49
C TYR A 762 93.85 -48.72 20.58
N PHE A 763 93.79 -48.39 19.30
CA PHE A 763 94.91 -48.58 18.37
C PHE A 763 96.00 -47.50 18.52
N GLY A 764 95.65 -46.29 18.97
CA GLY A 764 96.61 -45.24 19.31
C GLY A 764 97.46 -45.58 20.53
N THR A 765 96.86 -46.25 21.53
CA THR A 765 97.61 -46.82 22.66
C THR A 765 98.40 -48.05 22.25
N THR A 766 97.89 -48.88 21.31
CA THR A 766 98.62 -50.04 20.80
C THR A 766 99.82 -49.65 19.93
N TYR A 767 99.76 -48.57 19.13
CA TYR A 767 100.93 -48.05 18.38
C TYR A 767 101.89 -47.20 19.21
N SER A 768 101.43 -46.60 20.32
CA SER A 768 102.34 -46.01 21.31
C SER A 768 103.14 -47.08 22.05
N SER A 769 102.63 -48.31 22.18
CA SER A 769 103.40 -49.43 22.73
C SER A 769 104.42 -50.04 21.75
N ALA A 770 104.41 -49.62 20.48
CA ALA A 770 105.31 -50.14 19.45
C ALA A 770 106.35 -49.13 18.92
N SER A 771 106.28 -47.83 19.22
CA SER A 771 107.17 -46.84 18.57
C SER A 771 107.88 -45.81 19.45
N LYS A 772 107.72 -45.82 20.78
CA LYS A 772 108.70 -45.18 21.68
C LYS A 772 109.15 -46.10 22.81
N SER A 773 109.58 -47.29 22.39
CA SER A 773 110.85 -47.91 22.76
C SER A 773 111.58 -48.33 21.49
N GLY A 774 112.76 -47.78 21.22
CA GLY A 774 113.92 -48.67 21.24
C GLY A 774 114.54 -48.43 22.61
N SER A 775 114.57 -49.42 23.50
CA SER A 775 115.02 -49.29 24.90
C SER A 775 114.48 -48.04 25.60
N SER A 776 113.19 -48.07 25.93
CA SER A 776 112.33 -46.96 26.38
C SER A 776 112.48 -46.62 27.85
N SER A 777 113.43 -45.74 28.15
CA SER A 777 113.70 -45.22 29.50
C SER A 777 112.76 -44.09 29.91
#